data_AF-A0A965JD69-F1
#
_entry.id   AF-A0A965JD69-F1
#
_cell.length_a   1.000
_cell.length_b   1.000
_cell.length_c   1.000
_cell.angle_alpha   90.00
_cell.angle_beta   90.00
_cell.angle_gamma   90.00
#
_symmetry.space_group_name_H-M   'P 1'
#
loop_
_entity.id
_entity.type
_entity.pdbx_description
1 polymer ?
#
loop_
_entity_poly.entity_id
_entity_poly.type
_entity_poly.pdbx_seq_one_letter_code
_entity_poly.pdbx_strand_id
1 'polypeptide(L)'
;MRARPSVRFNDEASKASPNICSCPGGYAAVELRARRLKSDRIPNSNNGVHYGTTAPTTGYPVRSVEALSTTEVEKILAQAIEEASARRLPATIAVVDRVGNVLGVFSMQGARATALTRPASNGDNSDVQNLTVPAAAGAISKAVTAAYLSSSGNAFSTRTASQIVQEHFPPGPSTAGLESGPLFGVQFSQLPCSDLSSRFGQGFIGPKRSPLGMAADAGGLPLYKYGVVVGGIGIMADGDYGFDPNTLDIDQDDEEFIALAGTIGFAAPESIEAGRISVDGTFLRFADAIANGLRATGTARSFAALSSTGSLVAVRGYSNAAIIAGTPYGTEASGIRRATSAEFSDADAFLLSNGQGAARYPFRPGSEPSGALSAAEVRAILEEAFLIMKRARAQIRKPLDSKAEVTISVVDSNGTVLGQVRSPDAPVFGIDVSLQKARTAAFFSNANAASDLQGANDANVSKYLTAYRGFLANQSQLTGDKAISARWIGLLARPYFPDGQLNTVNGPLSRPIGQFNPFSTGLQSALILKNLAAHLAFVTGASSSDTEARCSTLPANLAGQNRLQNGIQIFPGAVPIYRGTTLVGAIGTSGDGIDQDDMISFMGLFNASARLGGFSNAPISLRASNIFFSQGGNTTLPYAQCPFAPFLDTNAQNICQGK
;
A
#
# COMPACT_ATOMS: atom_id res chain seq x y z
N MET A 1 15.07 31.26 58.16
CA MET A 1 16.50 31.66 58.09
C MET A 1 16.77 32.11 56.65
N ARG A 2 16.66 33.41 56.35
CA ARG A 2 17.78 34.36 56.13
C ARG A 2 18.85 33.80 55.17
N ALA A 3 19.26 34.43 54.06
CA ALA A 3 18.97 35.75 53.51
C ALA A 3 19.44 35.82 52.04
N ARG A 4 18.83 36.72 51.25
CA ARG A 4 19.39 37.29 50.01
C ARG A 4 20.60 38.20 50.34
N PRO A 5 21.34 38.70 49.33
CA PRO A 5 21.09 40.07 48.80
C PRO A 5 21.06 40.10 47.26
N SER A 6 20.11 40.76 46.55
CA SER A 6 19.87 42.21 46.31
C SER A 6 20.86 42.86 45.32
N VAL A 7 20.56 43.80 44.42
CA VAL A 7 19.39 44.45 43.75
C VAL A 7 20.00 45.53 42.83
N ARG A 8 19.36 45.87 41.69
CA ARG A 8 19.09 47.22 41.08
C ARG A 8 19.05 47.11 39.54
N PHE A 9 17.88 47.21 38.89
CA PHE A 9 17.07 48.40 38.52
C PHE A 9 17.70 49.30 37.44
N ASN A 10 17.03 49.41 36.29
CA ASN A 10 16.48 50.68 35.84
C ASN A 10 15.34 50.48 34.82
N ASP A 11 14.26 51.22 35.09
CA ASP A 11 13.11 51.49 34.24
C ASP A 11 13.52 52.31 33.01
N GLU A 12 12.77 52.16 31.91
CA GLU A 12 12.17 53.33 31.27
C GLU A 12 10.89 52.95 30.54
N ALA A 13 9.85 53.71 30.84
CA ALA A 13 8.49 53.58 30.40
C ALA A 13 8.08 54.78 29.52
N SER A 14 6.85 54.71 29.01
CA SER A 14 6.02 55.82 28.47
C SER A 14 6.20 56.03 26.95
N LYS A 15 5.18 56.20 26.09
CA LYS A 15 3.74 56.59 26.11
C LYS A 15 3.19 56.19 24.70
N ALA A 16 1.91 56.07 24.33
CA ALA A 16 0.58 56.12 24.94
C ALA A 16 -0.44 55.59 23.89
N SER A 17 -1.60 55.14 24.39
CA SER A 17 -2.81 54.50 23.83
C SER A 17 -3.61 55.29 22.75
N PRO A 18 -4.87 54.91 22.40
CA PRO A 18 -5.43 53.62 21.93
C PRO A 18 -6.32 53.77 20.65
N ASN A 19 -6.75 52.67 20.04
CA ASN A 19 -8.10 52.62 19.47
C ASN A 19 -8.70 51.22 19.62
N ILE A 20 -9.89 51.21 20.23
CA ILE A 20 -10.69 50.05 20.61
C ILE A 20 -11.60 49.70 19.43
N CYS A 21 -11.68 48.42 19.07
CA CYS A 21 -12.93 47.82 18.63
C CYS A 21 -12.91 46.31 18.92
N SER A 22 -13.78 45.91 19.84
CA SER A 22 -13.97 44.55 20.35
C SER A 22 -14.75 43.68 19.38
N CYS A 23 -14.40 42.39 19.29
CA CYS A 23 -15.32 41.25 19.16
C CYS A 23 -14.61 39.93 19.57
N PRO A 24 -15.33 38.93 20.13
CA PRO A 24 -14.78 37.94 21.05
C PRO A 24 -14.55 36.54 20.44
N GLY A 25 -13.72 35.72 21.10
CA GLY A 25 -13.69 34.26 20.92
C GLY A 25 -12.29 33.70 20.66
N GLY A 26 -11.59 33.31 21.73
CA GLY A 26 -10.24 32.77 21.67
C GLY A 26 -10.17 31.29 21.33
N TYR A 27 -9.18 30.93 20.51
CA TYR A 27 -8.43 29.68 20.64
C TYR A 27 -6.95 30.03 20.52
N ALA A 28 -6.18 29.66 21.54
CA ALA A 28 -4.75 29.92 21.63
C ALA A 28 -3.99 29.03 20.64
N ALA A 29 -3.31 29.63 19.66
CA ALA A 29 -2.28 28.98 18.88
C ALA A 29 -0.97 28.99 19.71
N VAL A 30 -0.45 27.81 20.04
CA VAL A 30 0.89 27.66 20.60
C VAL A 30 1.90 27.77 19.45
N GLU A 31 2.54 28.93 19.33
CA GLU A 31 3.60 29.19 18.37
C GLU A 31 4.94 28.63 18.92
N LEU A 32 5.32 27.42 18.49
CA LEU A 32 6.64 26.84 18.79
C LEU A 32 7.72 27.50 17.91
N ARG A 33 8.37 28.54 18.45
CA ARG A 33 9.59 29.12 17.85
C ARG A 33 10.77 28.16 18.00
N ALA A 34 11.20 27.55 16.90
CA ALA A 34 12.46 26.81 16.83
C ALA A 34 13.67 27.76 16.99
N ARG A 35 14.35 27.71 18.15
CA ARG A 35 15.67 28.34 18.32
C ARG A 35 16.74 27.45 17.67
N ARG A 36 17.42 28.00 16.68
CA ARG A 36 18.62 27.44 16.05
C ARG A 36 19.77 27.43 17.08
N LEU A 37 20.20 26.25 17.52
CA LEU A 37 21.43 26.08 18.30
C LEU A 37 22.63 26.15 17.34
N LYS A 38 23.57 27.08 17.61
CA LYS A 38 24.87 27.14 16.94
C LYS A 38 25.73 26.00 17.47
N SER A 39 26.19 25.12 16.59
CA SER A 39 27.15 24.06 16.90
C SER A 39 28.56 24.64 17.00
N ASP A 40 29.20 24.44 18.15
CA ASP A 40 30.63 24.65 18.34
C ASP A 40 31.46 23.53 17.68
N ARG A 41 32.71 23.87 17.36
CA ARG A 41 33.70 23.10 16.58
C ARG A 41 34.13 21.79 17.25
N ILE A 42 34.27 20.73 16.46
CA ILE A 42 35.08 19.52 16.74
C ILE A 42 36.03 19.30 15.54
N PRO A 43 37.30 18.86 15.74
CA PRO A 43 38.37 19.00 14.75
C PRO A 43 38.40 17.90 13.68
N ASN A 44 38.95 18.28 12.52
CA ASN A 44 39.19 17.49 11.31
C ASN A 44 39.86 16.13 11.54
N SER A 45 39.27 15.07 10.96
CA SER A 45 40.01 13.96 10.38
C SER A 45 39.59 13.78 8.91
N ASN A 46 40.58 13.81 8.02
CA ASN A 46 40.42 13.75 6.58
C ASN A 46 39.97 12.35 6.13
N ASN A 47 38.76 12.25 5.59
CA ASN A 47 38.37 11.32 4.52
C ASN A 47 37.03 11.80 3.93
N GLY A 48 37.11 12.81 3.07
CA GLY A 48 35.94 13.42 2.44
C GLY A 48 35.38 12.54 1.33
N VAL A 49 34.27 11.86 1.61
CA VAL A 49 33.29 11.51 0.57
C VAL A 49 32.47 12.77 0.33
N HIS A 50 32.65 13.39 -0.84
CA HIS A 50 31.84 14.52 -1.28
C HIS A 50 30.38 14.09 -1.44
N TYR A 51 29.51 14.49 -0.50
CA TYR A 51 28.07 14.56 -0.76
C TYR A 51 27.82 15.78 -1.67
N GLY A 52 27.98 15.57 -2.98
CA GLY A 52 27.53 16.54 -3.98
C GLY A 52 26.01 16.59 -3.97
N THR A 53 25.43 17.77 -3.74
CA THR A 53 24.04 18.06 -4.07
C THR A 53 23.90 18.04 -5.60
N THR A 54 23.60 16.86 -6.16
CA THR A 54 23.29 16.72 -7.58
C THR A 54 22.00 17.47 -7.88
N ALA A 55 22.03 18.37 -8.86
CA ALA A 55 20.83 18.97 -9.43
C ALA A 55 19.82 17.87 -9.82
N PRO A 56 18.51 18.08 -9.64
CA PRO A 56 17.51 17.07 -9.98
C PRO A 56 17.67 16.66 -11.45
N THR A 57 17.91 15.37 -11.69
CA THR A 57 17.99 14.81 -13.05
C THR A 57 16.67 15.05 -13.78
N THR A 58 16.69 15.18 -15.11
CA THR A 58 15.48 15.41 -15.90
C THR A 58 14.56 14.19 -15.97
N GLY A 59 15.10 12.97 -15.82
CA GLY A 59 14.36 11.70 -15.87
C GLY A 59 14.58 10.80 -14.66
N TYR A 60 14.00 9.60 -14.72
CA TYR A 60 14.22 8.55 -13.72
C TYR A 60 15.55 7.81 -13.96
N PRO A 61 16.25 7.36 -12.91
CA PRO A 61 17.49 6.60 -13.07
C PRO A 61 17.25 5.29 -13.85
N VAL A 62 18.08 5.02 -14.84
CA VAL A 62 18.11 3.71 -15.50
C VAL A 62 18.70 2.69 -14.53
N ARG A 63 18.00 1.57 -14.34
CA ARG A 63 18.41 0.48 -13.45
C ARG A 63 18.86 -0.73 -14.27
N SER A 64 19.76 -1.54 -13.71
CA SER A 64 20.14 -2.81 -14.33
C SER A 64 18.95 -3.76 -14.34
N VAL A 65 18.87 -4.58 -15.38
CA VAL A 65 17.84 -5.60 -15.53
C VAL A 65 18.38 -6.88 -14.89
N GLU A 66 17.83 -7.23 -13.73
CA GLU A 66 18.30 -8.35 -12.92
C GLU A 66 17.20 -9.39 -12.70
N ALA A 67 17.62 -10.64 -12.48
CA ALA A 67 16.78 -11.76 -12.08
C ALA A 67 17.58 -12.74 -11.21
N LEU A 68 16.86 -13.56 -10.45
CA LEU A 68 17.44 -14.71 -9.75
C LEU A 68 17.61 -15.88 -10.72
N SER A 69 18.80 -16.47 -10.77
CA SER A 69 19.04 -17.77 -11.43
C SER A 69 18.57 -18.93 -10.54
N THR A 70 18.44 -20.12 -11.12
CA THR A 70 18.09 -21.33 -10.36
C THR A 70 19.07 -21.61 -9.23
N THR A 71 20.38 -21.47 -9.48
CA THR A 71 21.43 -21.65 -8.46
C THR A 71 21.34 -20.63 -7.33
N GLU A 72 20.94 -19.39 -7.63
CA GLU A 72 20.71 -18.38 -6.59
C GLU A 72 19.48 -18.71 -5.75
N VAL A 73 18.39 -19.21 -6.36
CA VAL A 73 17.20 -19.68 -5.62
C VAL A 73 17.54 -20.88 -4.72
N GLU A 74 18.31 -21.85 -5.24
CA GLU A 74 18.83 -22.98 -4.46
C GLU A 74 19.67 -22.52 -3.25
N LYS A 75 20.52 -21.51 -3.45
CA LYS A 75 21.34 -20.92 -2.38
C LYS A 75 20.47 -20.26 -1.30
N ILE A 76 19.50 -19.45 -1.70
CA ILE A 76 18.56 -18.77 -0.78
C ILE A 76 17.82 -19.82 0.06
N LEU A 77 17.28 -20.86 -0.58
CA LEU A 77 16.59 -21.96 0.11
C LEU A 77 17.53 -22.69 1.07
N ALA A 78 18.75 -23.03 0.62
CA ALA A 78 19.71 -23.76 1.44
C ALA A 78 20.10 -22.98 2.71
N GLN A 79 20.34 -21.68 2.59
CA GLN A 79 20.68 -20.82 3.74
C GLN A 79 19.55 -20.78 4.77
N ALA A 80 18.30 -20.63 4.32
CA ALA A 80 17.13 -20.65 5.20
C ALA A 80 16.91 -22.03 5.85
N ILE A 81 17.08 -23.13 5.11
CA ILE A 81 16.96 -24.51 5.64
C ILE A 81 18.00 -24.76 6.75
N GLU A 82 19.24 -24.31 6.57
CA GLU A 82 20.30 -24.48 7.58
C GLU A 82 19.99 -23.70 8.85
N GLU A 83 19.51 -22.45 8.73
CA GLU A 83 19.13 -21.64 9.88
C GLU A 83 17.94 -22.24 10.63
N ALA A 84 16.91 -22.69 9.90
CA ALA A 84 15.75 -23.38 10.47
C ALA A 84 16.17 -24.67 11.20
N SER A 85 17.11 -25.43 10.62
CA SER A 85 17.67 -26.64 11.24
C SER A 85 18.46 -26.32 12.51
N ALA A 86 19.30 -25.28 12.49
CA ALA A 86 20.07 -24.83 13.65
C ALA A 86 19.16 -24.31 14.78
N ARG A 87 18.00 -23.73 14.42
CA ARG A 87 16.96 -23.33 15.37
C ARG A 87 16.11 -24.48 15.89
N ARG A 88 16.16 -25.65 15.25
CA ARG A 88 15.28 -26.81 15.50
C ARG A 88 13.81 -26.45 15.27
N LEU A 89 13.55 -25.61 14.27
CA LEU A 89 12.22 -25.16 13.89
C LEU A 89 12.02 -25.43 12.39
N PRO A 90 11.55 -26.63 12.01
CA PRO A 90 11.25 -26.94 10.62
C PRO A 90 10.25 -25.95 10.01
N ALA A 91 10.59 -25.39 8.85
CA ALA A 91 9.83 -24.33 8.22
C ALA A 91 9.33 -24.70 6.81
N THR A 92 8.28 -24.01 6.37
CA THR A 92 7.93 -23.86 4.96
C THR A 92 8.50 -22.54 4.44
N ILE A 93 9.27 -22.62 3.36
CA ILE A 93 10.09 -21.54 2.84
C ILE A 93 9.66 -21.29 1.39
N ALA A 94 9.34 -20.04 1.05
CA ALA A 94 8.97 -19.64 -0.31
C ALA A 94 9.91 -18.55 -0.82
N VAL A 95 10.28 -18.64 -2.11
CA VAL A 95 11.02 -17.60 -2.82
C VAL A 95 10.22 -17.17 -4.04
N VAL A 96 10.09 -15.87 -4.25
CA VAL A 96 9.41 -15.28 -5.41
C VAL A 96 10.32 -14.31 -6.14
N ASP A 97 10.09 -14.09 -7.44
CA ASP A 97 10.73 -13.00 -8.18
C ASP A 97 10.01 -11.65 -7.96
N ARG A 98 10.58 -10.59 -8.55
CA ARG A 98 10.10 -9.21 -8.43
C ARG A 98 8.64 -9.02 -8.86
N VAL A 99 8.12 -9.84 -9.77
CA VAL A 99 6.73 -9.77 -10.26
C VAL A 99 5.85 -10.90 -9.71
N GLY A 100 6.33 -11.60 -8.69
CA GLY A 100 5.59 -12.54 -7.87
C GLY A 100 5.50 -13.96 -8.42
N ASN A 101 6.31 -14.32 -9.43
CA ASN A 101 6.42 -15.72 -9.83
C ASN A 101 7.04 -16.52 -8.68
N VAL A 102 6.40 -17.61 -8.26
CA VAL A 102 6.94 -18.49 -7.22
C VAL A 102 8.07 -19.32 -7.82
N LEU A 103 9.29 -19.07 -7.35
CA LEU A 103 10.51 -19.68 -7.86
C LEU A 103 10.84 -21.01 -7.19
N GLY A 104 10.34 -21.21 -5.97
CA GLY A 104 10.47 -22.45 -5.23
C GLY A 104 9.71 -22.37 -3.92
N VAL A 105 9.12 -23.50 -3.51
CA VAL A 105 8.54 -23.67 -2.16
C VAL A 105 9.10 -24.97 -1.60
N PHE A 106 9.78 -24.89 -0.46
CA PHE A 106 10.34 -26.04 0.22
C PHE A 106 9.68 -26.20 1.59
N SER A 107 9.21 -27.40 1.90
CA SER A 107 8.67 -27.73 3.21
C SER A 107 9.61 -28.71 3.90
N MET A 108 10.16 -28.31 5.05
CA MET A 108 11.02 -29.16 5.85
C MET A 108 10.24 -30.30 6.49
N GLN A 109 10.90 -31.43 6.75
CA GLN A 109 10.31 -32.53 7.49
C GLN A 109 9.90 -32.06 8.89
N GLY A 110 8.62 -32.24 9.23
CA GLY A 110 8.05 -31.79 10.49
C GLY A 110 7.62 -30.33 10.51
N ALA A 111 7.72 -29.60 9.40
CA ALA A 111 7.15 -28.25 9.30
C ALA A 111 5.62 -28.30 9.47
N ARG A 112 5.05 -27.27 10.09
CA ARG A 112 3.61 -27.14 10.22
C ARG A 112 2.96 -27.00 8.84
N ALA A 113 1.90 -27.76 8.60
CA ALA A 113 1.16 -27.69 7.34
C ALA A 113 0.24 -26.46 7.25
N THR A 114 -0.15 -25.91 8.40
CA THR A 114 -1.12 -24.82 8.52
C THR A 114 -0.67 -23.78 9.53
N ALA A 115 -1.22 -22.58 9.40
CA ALA A 115 -1.13 -21.49 10.37
C ALA A 115 -2.52 -20.93 10.66
N LEU A 116 -2.65 -20.20 11.77
CA LEU A 116 -3.90 -19.58 12.21
C LEU A 116 -3.79 -18.06 12.09
N THR A 117 -4.73 -17.42 11.39
CA THR A 117 -4.82 -15.95 11.38
C THR A 117 -5.24 -15.45 12.76
N ARG A 118 -4.67 -14.36 13.27
CA ARG A 118 -4.98 -13.87 14.62
C ARG A 118 -6.47 -13.57 14.86
N PRO A 119 -7.02 -13.95 16.04
CA PRO A 119 -8.41 -13.71 16.39
C PRO A 119 -8.68 -12.22 16.70
N ALA A 120 -9.98 -11.88 16.79
CA ALA A 120 -10.42 -10.60 17.34
C ALA A 120 -10.06 -10.48 18.82
N SER A 121 -9.75 -9.26 19.29
CA SER A 121 -9.37 -9.02 20.69
C SER A 121 -10.52 -9.26 21.67
N ASN A 122 -11.77 -9.11 21.22
CA ASN A 122 -12.96 -9.42 22.01
C ASN A 122 -13.44 -10.89 21.89
N GLY A 123 -12.75 -11.73 21.12
CA GLY A 123 -13.12 -13.13 20.86
C GLY A 123 -14.26 -13.35 19.85
N ASP A 124 -14.91 -12.29 19.37
CA ASP A 124 -15.98 -12.33 18.37
C ASP A 124 -15.42 -12.19 16.95
N ASN A 125 -14.90 -13.31 16.45
CA ASN A 125 -14.20 -13.36 15.17
C ASN A 125 -15.12 -13.08 13.98
N SER A 126 -14.64 -12.26 13.04
CA SER A 126 -15.31 -11.93 11.79
C SER A 126 -14.34 -11.97 10.61
N ASP A 127 -14.89 -12.03 9.40
CA ASP A 127 -14.15 -11.98 8.14
C ASP A 127 -13.02 -13.02 8.07
N VAL A 128 -11.75 -12.61 7.97
CA VAL A 128 -10.62 -13.56 7.89
C VAL A 128 -9.85 -13.73 9.19
N GLN A 129 -10.49 -13.48 10.33
CA GLN A 129 -9.95 -13.74 11.67
C GLN A 129 -10.13 -15.19 12.10
N ASN A 130 -9.17 -15.71 12.86
CA ASN A 130 -9.20 -17.06 13.44
C ASN A 130 -9.47 -18.19 12.41
N LEU A 131 -9.01 -18.02 11.18
CA LEU A 131 -9.09 -19.00 10.11
C LEU A 131 -7.79 -19.78 9.98
N THR A 132 -7.92 -21.09 9.74
CA THR A 132 -6.78 -21.95 9.40
C THR A 132 -6.43 -21.80 7.93
N VAL A 133 -5.18 -21.45 7.65
CA VAL A 133 -4.64 -21.26 6.29
C VAL A 133 -3.44 -22.19 6.05
N PRO A 134 -3.17 -22.63 4.81
CA PRO A 134 -1.98 -23.43 4.52
C PRO A 134 -0.69 -22.64 4.80
N ALA A 135 0.28 -23.25 5.48
CA ALA A 135 1.57 -22.61 5.77
C ALA A 135 2.30 -22.21 4.48
N ALA A 136 2.20 -23.02 3.42
CA ALA A 136 2.77 -22.66 2.11
C ALA A 136 2.12 -21.41 1.49
N ALA A 137 0.82 -21.18 1.73
CA ALA A 137 0.13 -19.97 1.28
C ALA A 137 0.61 -18.74 2.08
N GLY A 138 0.82 -18.88 3.38
CA GLY A 138 1.43 -17.84 4.23
C GLY A 138 2.84 -17.48 3.80
N ALA A 139 3.69 -18.48 3.54
CA ALA A 139 5.09 -18.27 3.14
C ALA A 139 5.17 -17.53 1.79
N ILE A 140 4.36 -17.91 0.80
CA ILE A 140 4.27 -17.19 -0.47
C ILE A 140 3.77 -15.76 -0.25
N SER A 141 2.75 -15.56 0.58
CA SER A 141 2.19 -14.23 0.84
C SER A 141 3.20 -13.28 1.49
N LYS A 142 4.02 -13.79 2.42
CA LYS A 142 5.16 -13.05 3.02
C LYS A 142 6.23 -12.70 1.99
N ALA A 143 6.61 -13.66 1.14
CA ALA A 143 7.60 -13.46 0.08
C ALA A 143 7.15 -12.40 -0.94
N VAL A 144 5.90 -12.49 -1.42
CA VAL A 144 5.27 -11.51 -2.32
C VAL A 144 5.22 -10.14 -1.67
N THR A 145 4.82 -10.07 -0.40
CA THR A 145 4.74 -8.80 0.33
C THR A 145 6.07 -8.06 0.35
N ALA A 146 7.14 -8.75 0.74
CA ALA A 146 8.47 -8.17 0.79
C ALA A 146 8.97 -7.75 -0.60
N ALA A 147 8.73 -8.59 -1.62
CA ALA A 147 9.09 -8.29 -3.00
C ALA A 147 8.33 -7.07 -3.54
N TYR A 148 7.05 -6.91 -3.19
CA TYR A 148 6.16 -5.91 -3.80
C TYR A 148 6.18 -4.55 -3.11
N LEU A 149 6.40 -4.48 -1.80
CA LEU A 149 6.53 -3.22 -1.05
C LEU A 149 7.87 -2.53 -1.29
N SER A 150 8.87 -3.29 -1.72
CA SER A 150 10.22 -2.79 -1.96
C SER A 150 10.40 -2.19 -3.36
N SER A 151 11.43 -1.35 -3.48
CA SER A 151 11.93 -0.74 -4.71
C SER A 151 13.44 -0.48 -4.60
N SER A 152 14.05 0.11 -5.62
CA SER A 152 15.46 0.54 -5.57
C SER A 152 15.65 1.84 -4.74
N GLY A 153 14.57 2.43 -4.21
CA GLY A 153 14.59 3.60 -3.33
C GLY A 153 14.11 3.32 -1.90
N ASN A 154 13.54 2.15 -1.63
CA ASN A 154 13.08 1.73 -0.31
C ASN A 154 13.05 0.19 -0.20
N ALA A 155 13.47 -0.35 0.94
CA ALA A 155 13.36 -1.77 1.25
C ALA A 155 12.46 -1.95 2.47
N PHE A 156 11.28 -2.55 2.23
CA PHE A 156 10.26 -2.82 3.23
C PHE A 156 10.04 -4.32 3.34
N SER A 157 9.88 -4.79 4.58
CA SER A 157 9.62 -6.18 4.94
C SER A 157 8.15 -6.37 5.30
N THR A 158 7.78 -7.60 5.67
CA THR A 158 6.48 -7.84 6.30
C THR A 158 6.36 -7.22 7.70
N ARG A 159 7.47 -7.01 8.43
CA ARG A 159 7.46 -6.23 9.69
C ARG A 159 7.14 -4.76 9.43
N THR A 160 7.69 -4.18 8.38
CA THR A 160 7.29 -2.82 7.94
C THR A 160 5.81 -2.78 7.61
N ALA A 161 5.32 -3.79 6.88
CA ALA A 161 3.91 -3.92 6.55
C ALA A 161 3.03 -4.01 7.80
N SER A 162 3.44 -4.79 8.81
CA SER A 162 2.77 -4.88 10.11
C SER A 162 2.57 -3.51 10.75
N GLN A 163 3.59 -2.66 10.72
CA GLN A 163 3.59 -1.38 11.38
C GLN A 163 2.56 -0.40 10.76
N ILE A 164 2.46 -0.40 9.43
CA ILE A 164 1.74 0.65 8.68
C ILE A 164 0.26 0.34 8.41
N VAL A 165 -0.26 -0.76 8.95
CA VAL A 165 -1.64 -1.24 8.69
C VAL A 165 -2.55 -1.25 9.92
N GLN A 166 -2.02 -0.82 11.07
CA GLN A 166 -2.67 -0.91 12.37
C GLN A 166 -3.57 0.30 12.66
N GLU A 167 -4.44 0.17 13.66
CA GLU A 167 -5.34 1.21 14.15
C GLU A 167 -4.63 2.43 14.77
N HIS A 168 -3.37 2.26 15.13
CA HIS A 168 -2.50 3.31 15.68
C HIS A 168 -1.13 3.23 15.01
N PHE A 169 -0.53 4.39 14.77
CA PHE A 169 0.77 4.51 14.14
C PHE A 169 1.73 5.41 14.95
N PRO A 170 2.94 4.92 15.28
CA PRO A 170 3.30 3.50 15.24
C PRO A 170 2.44 2.68 16.23
N PRO A 171 2.26 1.37 16.02
CA PRO A 171 1.48 0.55 16.94
C PRO A 171 2.24 0.36 18.26
N GLY A 172 1.54 0.50 19.38
CA GLY A 172 2.08 0.29 20.72
C GLY A 172 1.20 0.88 21.83
N PRO A 173 1.42 0.48 23.10
CA PRO A 173 0.62 0.98 24.23
C PRO A 173 0.74 2.49 24.47
N SER A 174 1.89 3.09 24.16
CA SER A 174 2.14 4.52 24.39
C SER A 174 1.63 5.45 23.27
N THR A 175 1.14 4.87 22.19
CA THR A 175 0.69 5.58 20.98
C THR A 175 -0.81 5.41 20.74
N ALA A 176 -1.54 4.84 21.69
CA ALA A 176 -2.99 4.83 21.68
C ALA A 176 -3.54 6.26 21.57
N GLY A 177 -4.36 6.51 20.55
CA GLY A 177 -4.85 7.86 20.23
C GLY A 177 -3.98 8.65 19.26
N LEU A 178 -2.98 8.02 18.65
CA LEU A 178 -2.42 8.49 17.38
C LEU A 178 -3.24 7.94 16.20
N GLU A 179 -3.06 8.56 15.04
CA GLU A 179 -3.70 8.20 13.79
C GLU A 179 -3.41 6.75 13.37
N SER A 180 -4.30 6.19 12.55
CA SER A 180 -4.10 4.86 11.98
C SER A 180 -2.93 4.83 11.00
N GLY A 181 -2.36 3.64 10.79
CA GLY A 181 -1.29 3.40 9.82
C GLY A 181 -1.61 3.92 8.41
N PRO A 182 -0.61 4.44 7.68
CA PRO A 182 -0.83 5.10 6.39
C PRO A 182 -1.39 4.17 5.32
N LEU A 183 -1.09 2.86 5.39
CA LEU A 183 -1.59 1.85 4.44
C LEU A 183 -2.60 0.88 5.08
N PHE A 184 -3.33 1.34 6.10
CA PHE A 184 -4.43 0.61 6.74
C PHE A 184 -5.32 -0.16 5.75
N GLY A 185 -5.37 -1.49 5.88
CA GLY A 185 -6.15 -2.36 5.00
C GLY A 185 -5.48 -2.70 3.67
N VAL A 186 -4.19 -2.42 3.44
CA VAL A 186 -3.45 -2.87 2.25
C VAL A 186 -3.32 -4.40 2.16
N GLN A 187 -3.54 -5.11 3.25
CA GLN A 187 -3.61 -6.58 3.31
C GLN A 187 -4.59 -7.12 2.28
N PHE A 188 -5.69 -6.40 2.05
CA PHE A 188 -6.73 -6.75 1.08
C PHE A 188 -6.45 -6.21 -0.33
N SER A 189 -5.20 -6.32 -0.77
CA SER A 189 -4.72 -6.06 -2.12
C SER A 189 -3.92 -7.25 -2.64
N GLN A 190 -3.61 -7.28 -3.95
CA GLN A 190 -2.96 -8.43 -4.60
C GLN A 190 -3.75 -9.73 -4.40
N LEU A 191 -5.08 -9.58 -4.30
CA LEU A 191 -5.99 -10.64 -3.90
C LEU A 191 -6.04 -11.75 -4.94
N PRO A 192 -6.30 -13.01 -4.53
CA PRO A 192 -6.36 -14.14 -5.43
C PRO A 192 -7.48 -14.05 -6.49
N CYS A 193 -8.51 -13.23 -6.20
CA CYS A 193 -9.64 -12.95 -7.06
C CYS A 193 -9.46 -11.70 -7.94
N SER A 194 -8.36 -10.95 -7.83
CA SER A 194 -8.17 -9.71 -8.61
C SER A 194 -8.20 -10.02 -10.11
N ASP A 195 -8.91 -9.19 -10.89
CA ASP A 195 -8.94 -9.27 -12.36
C ASP A 195 -7.67 -8.70 -13.01
N LEU A 196 -6.89 -7.93 -12.25
CA LEU A 196 -5.60 -7.40 -12.67
C LEU A 196 -4.46 -8.36 -12.40
N SER A 197 -4.48 -9.13 -11.32
CA SER A 197 -3.37 -10.01 -10.99
C SER A 197 -3.34 -11.24 -11.91
N SER A 198 -2.20 -11.51 -12.54
CA SER A 198 -2.04 -12.68 -13.42
C SER A 198 -2.04 -13.96 -12.60
N ARG A 199 -2.69 -15.01 -13.13
CA ARG A 199 -2.74 -16.34 -12.48
C ARG A 199 -1.53 -17.20 -12.84
N PHE A 200 -1.32 -18.23 -12.04
CA PHE A 200 -0.40 -19.31 -12.41
C PHE A 200 -0.86 -19.99 -13.70
N GLY A 201 0.09 -20.38 -14.56
CA GLY A 201 -0.19 -20.92 -15.89
C GLY A 201 -0.43 -19.86 -16.98
N GLN A 202 -0.62 -18.58 -16.64
CA GLN A 202 -0.73 -17.48 -17.60
C GLN A 202 0.66 -16.88 -17.96
N GLY A 203 1.66 -17.75 -18.16
CA GLY A 203 3.05 -17.34 -18.37
C GLY A 203 3.70 -16.69 -17.15
N PHE A 204 4.79 -15.95 -17.35
CA PHE A 204 5.57 -15.29 -16.28
C PHE A 204 5.25 -13.81 -16.09
N ILE A 205 4.30 -13.27 -16.85
CA ILE A 205 3.87 -11.88 -16.73
C ILE A 205 3.20 -11.62 -15.37
N GLY A 206 3.57 -10.52 -14.73
CA GLY A 206 2.99 -10.08 -13.46
C GLY A 206 2.17 -8.79 -13.54
N PRO A 207 1.77 -8.22 -12.39
CA PRO A 207 1.97 -8.82 -11.05
C PRO A 207 1.21 -10.15 -10.91
N LYS A 208 1.83 -11.13 -10.26
CA LYS A 208 1.13 -12.33 -9.80
C LYS A 208 0.32 -12.04 -8.54
N ARG A 209 -0.82 -12.71 -8.41
CA ARG A 209 -1.67 -12.67 -7.22
C ARG A 209 -0.96 -13.30 -6.02
N SER A 210 -1.29 -12.84 -4.81
CA SER A 210 -0.88 -13.45 -3.55
C SER A 210 -1.98 -14.40 -3.02
N PRO A 211 -1.64 -15.56 -2.43
CA PRO A 211 -2.63 -16.48 -1.87
C PRO A 211 -3.54 -15.88 -0.80
N LEU A 212 -2.98 -15.07 0.11
CA LEU A 212 -3.68 -14.51 1.26
C LEU A 212 -3.73 -12.97 1.24
N GLY A 213 -3.43 -12.36 0.10
CA GLY A 213 -3.19 -10.91 0.02
C GLY A 213 -1.82 -10.52 0.58
N MET A 214 -1.67 -9.27 1.01
CA MET A 214 -0.42 -8.79 1.61
C MET A 214 -0.33 -9.20 3.09
N ALA A 215 0.86 -9.59 3.54
CA ALA A 215 1.13 -10.11 4.87
C ALA A 215 1.53 -8.99 5.84
N ALA A 216 0.98 -9.02 7.05
CA ALA A 216 1.48 -8.23 8.19
C ALA A 216 2.38 -9.07 9.11
N ASP A 217 2.48 -10.37 8.83
CA ASP A 217 3.19 -11.31 9.68
C ASP A 217 4.69 -11.33 9.36
N ALA A 218 5.55 -11.23 10.38
CA ALA A 218 7.00 -11.14 10.21
C ALA A 218 7.60 -12.40 9.55
N GLY A 219 8.85 -12.35 9.07
CA GLY A 219 9.45 -13.46 8.33
C GLY A 219 9.39 -13.36 6.80
N GLY A 220 9.06 -12.19 6.24
CA GLY A 220 9.22 -11.87 4.82
C GLY A 220 10.24 -10.77 4.57
N LEU A 221 11.30 -11.06 3.82
CA LEU A 221 12.37 -10.11 3.49
C LEU A 221 12.61 -9.98 1.98
N PRO A 222 12.89 -8.76 1.48
CA PRO A 222 13.15 -8.54 0.07
C PRO A 222 14.55 -9.02 -0.32
N LEU A 223 14.71 -9.43 -1.58
CA LEU A 223 15.96 -9.90 -2.16
C LEU A 223 16.46 -8.92 -3.21
N TYR A 224 17.75 -8.58 -3.15
CA TYR A 224 18.39 -7.58 -4.01
C TYR A 224 19.61 -8.13 -4.75
N LYS A 225 19.85 -7.63 -5.96
CA LYS A 225 21.11 -7.78 -6.69
C LYS A 225 21.53 -6.41 -7.18
N TYR A 226 22.79 -6.03 -6.95
CA TYR A 226 23.35 -4.75 -7.39
C TYR A 226 22.48 -3.52 -7.03
N GLY A 227 21.81 -3.57 -5.86
CA GLY A 227 20.95 -2.48 -5.38
C GLY A 227 19.55 -2.40 -6.01
N VAL A 228 19.16 -3.37 -6.85
CA VAL A 228 17.78 -3.47 -7.39
C VAL A 228 17.06 -4.69 -6.80
N VAL A 229 15.75 -4.56 -6.57
CA VAL A 229 14.91 -5.64 -6.05
C VAL A 229 14.74 -6.72 -7.11
N VAL A 230 15.05 -7.97 -6.78
CA VAL A 230 14.90 -9.13 -7.66
C VAL A 230 13.86 -10.15 -7.18
N GLY A 231 13.37 -10.01 -5.95
CA GLY A 231 12.40 -10.93 -5.38
C GLY A 231 12.16 -10.75 -3.90
N GLY A 232 11.66 -11.80 -3.26
CA GLY A 232 11.46 -11.87 -1.81
C GLY A 232 11.50 -13.32 -1.31
N ILE A 233 11.88 -13.49 -0.06
CA ILE A 233 11.78 -14.74 0.69
C ILE A 233 10.69 -14.59 1.76
N GLY A 234 9.94 -15.66 2.03
CA GLY A 234 8.92 -15.70 3.07
C GLY A 234 8.92 -17.03 3.80
N ILE A 235 8.79 -16.98 5.12
CA ILE A 235 8.91 -18.12 6.05
C ILE A 235 7.61 -18.32 6.82
N MET A 236 7.19 -19.58 6.96
CA MET A 236 6.13 -20.00 7.90
C MET A 236 6.58 -21.26 8.64
N ALA A 237 6.56 -21.24 9.95
CA ALA A 237 7.12 -22.26 10.83
C ALA A 237 6.39 -22.33 12.18
N ASP A 238 6.02 -21.19 12.77
CA ASP A 238 5.50 -21.09 14.13
C ASP A 238 3.97 -21.31 14.24
N GLY A 239 3.28 -21.36 13.10
CA GLY A 239 1.84 -21.60 12.96
C GLY A 239 0.93 -20.44 13.34
N ASP A 240 1.46 -19.25 13.63
CA ASP A 240 0.72 -17.99 13.70
C ASP A 240 0.82 -17.29 12.34
N TYR A 241 -0.27 -16.73 11.82
CA TYR A 241 -0.23 -15.80 10.69
C TYR A 241 -0.74 -14.47 11.20
N GLY A 242 0.17 -13.69 11.76
CA GLY A 242 -0.16 -12.58 12.64
C GLY A 242 0.23 -11.20 12.14
N PHE A 243 0.51 -10.35 13.13
CA PHE A 243 0.98 -8.98 13.01
C PHE A 243 1.57 -8.58 14.36
N ASP A 244 2.55 -7.68 14.38
CA ASP A 244 3.12 -7.10 15.60
C ASP A 244 2.32 -5.86 16.05
N PRO A 245 1.63 -5.90 17.21
CA PRO A 245 0.89 -4.76 17.77
C PRO A 245 1.76 -3.78 18.57
N ASN A 246 3.07 -4.01 18.70
CA ASN A 246 3.93 -3.22 19.56
C ASN A 246 5.29 -2.95 18.93
N THR A 247 5.61 -1.67 18.70
CA THR A 247 6.93 -1.27 18.17
C THR A 247 7.96 -0.93 19.26
N LEU A 248 7.57 -1.05 20.54
CA LEU A 248 8.43 -0.64 21.66
C LEU A 248 9.36 -1.76 22.18
N ASP A 249 9.09 -2.99 21.81
CA ASP A 249 9.90 -4.18 22.11
C ASP A 249 10.69 -4.65 20.88
N ILE A 250 11.62 -5.57 21.09
CA ILE A 250 12.38 -6.24 20.03
C ILE A 250 12.01 -7.72 20.08
N ASP A 251 11.37 -8.20 19.02
CA ASP A 251 10.93 -9.58 18.93
C ASP A 251 12.10 -10.53 18.68
N GLN A 252 12.02 -11.73 19.26
CA GLN A 252 12.88 -12.86 18.92
C GLN A 252 12.09 -13.82 18.03
N ASP A 253 11.78 -13.37 16.82
CA ASP A 253 11.04 -14.15 15.83
C ASP A 253 11.99 -15.04 15.02
N ASP A 254 11.90 -16.36 15.26
CA ASP A 254 12.70 -17.36 14.56
C ASP A 254 12.44 -17.35 13.03
N GLU A 255 11.25 -17.02 12.55
CA GLU A 255 10.93 -16.94 11.13
C GLU A 255 11.66 -15.78 10.46
N GLU A 256 11.79 -14.64 11.15
CA GLU A 256 12.53 -13.48 10.67
C GLU A 256 14.03 -13.76 10.59
N PHE A 257 14.60 -14.49 11.55
CA PHE A 257 15.98 -14.94 11.46
C PHE A 257 16.22 -15.95 10.33
N ILE A 258 15.29 -16.87 10.10
CA ILE A 258 15.37 -17.82 8.97
C ILE A 258 15.31 -17.06 7.64
N ALA A 259 14.43 -16.06 7.52
CA ALA A 259 14.35 -15.19 6.36
C ALA A 259 15.67 -14.44 6.16
N LEU A 260 16.22 -13.87 7.24
CA LEU A 260 17.48 -13.11 7.22
C LEU A 260 18.64 -13.97 6.72
N ALA A 261 18.75 -15.22 7.18
CA ALA A 261 19.77 -16.16 6.67
C ALA A 261 19.64 -16.37 5.15
N GLY A 262 18.41 -16.52 4.65
CA GLY A 262 18.13 -16.63 3.22
C GLY A 262 18.51 -15.41 2.39
N THR A 263 18.69 -14.23 3.01
CA THR A 263 19.12 -13.01 2.31
C THR A 263 20.64 -12.88 2.18
N ILE A 264 21.46 -13.80 2.72
CA ILE A 264 22.92 -13.66 2.70
C ILE A 264 23.47 -13.68 1.26
N GLY A 265 23.96 -12.53 0.80
CA GLY A 265 24.39 -12.29 -0.59
C GLY A 265 23.32 -11.66 -1.48
N PHE A 266 22.13 -11.41 -0.94
CA PHE A 266 20.98 -10.77 -1.58
C PHE A 266 20.30 -9.73 -0.67
N ALA A 267 21.01 -9.25 0.35
CA ALA A 267 20.45 -8.33 1.33
C ALA A 267 20.13 -6.98 0.69
N ALA A 268 19.09 -6.33 1.23
CA ALA A 268 18.79 -4.95 0.88
C ALA A 268 19.98 -4.02 1.21
N PRO A 269 20.20 -2.94 0.44
CA PRO A 269 21.14 -1.92 0.87
C PRO A 269 20.63 -1.23 2.14
N GLU A 270 21.45 -1.25 3.21
CA GLU A 270 21.09 -0.67 4.52
C GLU A 270 20.59 0.79 4.42
N SER A 271 21.12 1.56 3.45
CA SER A 271 20.75 2.97 3.24
C SER A 271 19.29 3.18 2.81
N ILE A 272 18.62 2.14 2.30
CA ILE A 272 17.22 2.21 1.85
C ILE A 272 16.29 1.33 2.69
N GLU A 273 16.79 0.62 3.69
CA GLU A 273 15.97 -0.16 4.62
C GLU A 273 15.00 0.73 5.40
N ALA A 274 13.86 0.15 5.78
CA ALA A 274 12.77 0.86 6.47
C ALA A 274 13.25 1.68 7.69
N GLY A 275 14.24 1.18 8.44
CA GLY A 275 14.88 1.88 9.57
C GLY A 275 15.51 3.23 9.23
N ARG A 276 15.72 3.53 7.94
CA ARG A 276 16.26 4.81 7.45
C ARG A 276 15.18 5.73 6.88
N ILE A 277 13.93 5.28 6.85
CA ILE A 277 12.79 5.99 6.28
C ILE A 277 11.82 6.37 7.41
N SER A 278 11.44 7.65 7.45
CA SER A 278 10.50 8.16 8.45
C SER A 278 9.15 8.49 7.81
N VAL A 279 8.08 8.07 8.48
CA VAL A 279 6.71 8.49 8.19
C VAL A 279 6.17 9.17 9.43
N ASP A 280 5.66 10.38 9.26
CA ASP A 280 5.21 11.25 10.36
C ASP A 280 6.18 11.34 11.55
N GLY A 281 7.46 11.56 11.24
CA GLY A 281 8.53 11.64 12.24
C GLY A 281 8.95 10.30 12.88
N THR A 282 8.27 9.20 12.56
CA THR A 282 8.56 7.86 13.08
C THR A 282 9.38 7.05 12.08
N PHE A 283 10.54 6.53 12.51
CA PHE A 283 11.30 5.57 11.70
C PHE A 283 10.60 4.21 11.65
N LEU A 284 10.53 3.64 10.46
CA LEU A 284 9.89 2.34 10.25
C LEU A 284 10.80 1.18 10.69
N ARG A 285 10.22 0.03 11.03
CA ARG A 285 10.98 -1.18 11.36
C ARG A 285 11.21 -2.02 10.10
N PHE A 286 12.47 -2.41 9.86
CA PHE A 286 12.82 -3.32 8.77
C PHE A 286 12.84 -4.78 9.23
N ALA A 287 13.63 -5.08 10.26
CA ALA A 287 13.63 -6.39 10.90
C ALA A 287 14.11 -6.24 12.35
N ASP A 288 13.70 -7.13 13.22
CA ASP A 288 14.25 -7.26 14.57
C ASP A 288 15.35 -8.31 14.63
N ALA A 289 15.24 -9.33 13.77
CA ALA A 289 16.33 -10.24 13.49
C ALA A 289 17.56 -9.48 12.97
N ILE A 290 18.70 -9.72 13.63
CA ILE A 290 20.01 -9.21 13.23
C ILE A 290 21.00 -10.36 13.03
N ALA A 291 22.06 -10.13 12.24
CA ALA A 291 23.03 -11.16 11.88
C ALA A 291 23.67 -11.87 13.10
N ASN A 292 23.86 -11.16 14.21
CA ASN A 292 24.40 -11.74 15.45
C ASN A 292 23.49 -12.80 16.09
N GLY A 293 22.20 -12.80 15.77
CA GLY A 293 21.26 -13.80 16.28
C GLY A 293 21.15 -15.06 15.44
N LEU A 294 21.82 -15.13 14.27
CA LEU A 294 21.85 -16.33 13.42
C LEU A 294 22.53 -17.50 14.13
N ARG A 295 21.96 -18.70 14.00
CA ARG A 295 22.45 -19.92 14.66
C ARG A 295 23.22 -20.85 13.73
N ALA A 296 22.91 -20.85 12.44
CA ALA A 296 23.68 -21.57 11.45
C ALA A 296 25.08 -20.95 11.34
N THR A 297 26.10 -21.80 11.28
CA THR A 297 27.50 -21.38 11.20
C THR A 297 28.15 -21.94 9.94
N GLY A 298 29.09 -21.18 9.38
CA GLY A 298 29.78 -21.54 8.15
C GLY A 298 28.95 -21.35 6.88
N THR A 299 29.47 -21.86 5.77
CA THR A 299 28.78 -21.81 4.48
C THR A 299 27.68 -22.87 4.43
N ALA A 300 26.47 -22.47 4.03
CA ALA A 300 25.37 -23.41 3.81
C ALA A 300 25.77 -24.52 2.83
N ARG A 301 25.31 -25.75 3.10
CA ARG A 301 25.47 -26.87 2.17
C ARG A 301 24.77 -26.57 0.84
N SER A 302 25.15 -27.30 -0.22
CA SER A 302 24.39 -27.23 -1.48
C SER A 302 22.95 -27.71 -1.25
N PHE A 303 22.00 -27.15 -2.00
CA PHE A 303 20.60 -27.54 -1.89
C PHE A 303 20.38 -29.05 -2.11
N ALA A 304 21.11 -29.66 -3.05
CA ALA A 304 21.06 -31.10 -3.28
C ALA A 304 21.44 -31.94 -2.05
N ALA A 305 22.41 -31.48 -1.25
CA ALA A 305 22.84 -32.13 -0.01
C ALA A 305 21.83 -31.97 1.15
N LEU A 306 20.82 -31.11 0.97
CA LEU A 306 19.73 -30.88 1.92
C LEU A 306 18.43 -31.62 1.54
N SER A 307 18.45 -32.45 0.50
CA SER A 307 17.28 -33.21 0.05
C SER A 307 16.66 -34.12 1.11
N SER A 308 17.41 -34.52 2.15
CA SER A 308 16.89 -35.31 3.26
C SER A 308 16.15 -34.49 4.33
N THR A 309 16.22 -33.15 4.30
CA THR A 309 15.62 -32.30 5.34
C THR A 309 14.19 -31.90 5.03
N GLY A 310 13.65 -32.27 3.87
CA GLY A 310 12.33 -31.86 3.41
C GLY A 310 12.12 -32.13 1.93
N SER A 311 11.14 -31.47 1.33
CA SER A 311 10.84 -31.61 -0.10
C SER A 311 10.33 -30.31 -0.72
N LEU A 312 10.51 -30.18 -2.03
CA LEU A 312 9.81 -29.16 -2.80
C LEU A 312 8.31 -29.50 -2.84
N VAL A 313 7.47 -28.50 -2.61
CA VAL A 313 6.02 -28.68 -2.54
C VAL A 313 5.30 -27.93 -3.66
N ALA A 314 4.29 -28.57 -4.23
CA ALA A 314 3.38 -27.94 -5.17
C ALA A 314 2.31 -27.20 -4.37
N VAL A 315 2.07 -25.94 -4.72
CA VAL A 315 0.98 -25.15 -4.18
C VAL A 315 0.00 -24.90 -5.30
N ARG A 316 -1.17 -25.52 -5.21
CA ARG A 316 -2.17 -25.49 -6.28
C ARG A 316 -2.50 -24.05 -6.68
N GLY A 317 -2.27 -23.73 -7.96
CA GLY A 317 -2.48 -22.40 -8.50
C GLY A 317 -1.35 -21.39 -8.26
N TYR A 318 -0.18 -21.84 -7.80
CA TYR A 318 0.99 -21.01 -7.49
C TYR A 318 2.35 -21.64 -7.85
N SER A 319 2.55 -22.95 -7.64
CA SER A 319 3.82 -23.63 -7.91
C SER A 319 3.65 -25.12 -8.21
N ASN A 320 4.59 -25.71 -8.96
CA ASN A 320 4.60 -27.12 -9.38
C ASN A 320 5.74 -27.93 -8.75
N ALA A 321 6.09 -27.69 -7.48
CA ALA A 321 7.17 -28.42 -6.77
C ALA A 321 8.53 -28.41 -7.49
N ALA A 322 8.90 -27.28 -8.10
CA ALA A 322 10.14 -27.13 -8.85
C ALA A 322 10.88 -25.85 -8.41
N ILE A 323 12.20 -25.85 -8.61
CA ILE A 323 13.00 -24.63 -8.58
C ILE A 323 13.15 -24.12 -10.01
N ILE A 324 12.82 -22.84 -10.20
CA ILE A 324 12.92 -22.17 -11.50
C ILE A 324 13.66 -20.84 -11.37
N ALA A 325 14.20 -20.33 -12.48
CA ALA A 325 14.77 -18.99 -12.53
C ALA A 325 13.67 -17.93 -12.50
N GLY A 326 13.99 -16.76 -11.95
CA GLY A 326 13.13 -15.59 -11.95
C GLY A 326 13.13 -14.88 -13.29
N THR A 327 12.13 -14.00 -13.47
CA THR A 327 11.96 -13.24 -14.70
C THR A 327 12.59 -11.86 -14.57
N PRO A 328 13.38 -11.40 -15.57
CA PRO A 328 14.02 -10.09 -15.52
C PRO A 328 12.99 -8.96 -15.54
N TYR A 329 12.94 -8.20 -14.46
CA TYR A 329 12.03 -7.06 -14.32
C TYR A 329 12.34 -5.95 -15.33
N GLY A 330 11.30 -5.27 -15.82
CA GLY A 330 11.44 -4.20 -16.80
C GLY A 330 11.48 -4.70 -18.25
N THR A 331 11.23 -6.00 -18.47
CA THR A 331 11.18 -6.64 -19.78
C THR A 331 9.77 -7.10 -20.14
N GLU A 332 9.54 -7.34 -21.43
CA GLU A 332 8.31 -7.94 -21.96
C GLU A 332 7.95 -9.24 -21.23
N ALA A 333 8.95 -10.08 -20.94
CA ALA A 333 8.76 -11.35 -20.25
C ALA A 333 8.19 -11.19 -18.83
N SER A 334 8.57 -10.13 -18.11
CA SER A 334 8.01 -9.83 -16.78
C SER A 334 6.59 -9.26 -16.81
N GLY A 335 6.10 -8.88 -17.99
CA GLY A 335 4.83 -8.18 -18.14
C GLY A 335 4.87 -6.73 -17.67
N ILE A 336 6.06 -6.18 -17.39
CA ILE A 336 6.27 -4.79 -16.99
C ILE A 336 7.45 -4.26 -17.78
N ARG A 337 7.23 -3.29 -18.66
CA ARG A 337 8.29 -2.77 -19.54
C ARG A 337 8.14 -1.28 -19.79
N ARG A 338 9.20 -0.68 -20.34
CA ARG A 338 9.14 0.69 -20.86
C ARG A 338 8.09 0.79 -21.97
N ALA A 339 7.35 1.89 -21.98
CA ALA A 339 6.43 2.25 -23.04
C ALA A 339 7.21 2.57 -24.32
N THR A 340 6.63 2.24 -25.48
CA THR A 340 7.09 2.78 -26.75
C THR A 340 6.60 4.23 -26.90
N SER A 341 7.26 5.01 -27.76
CA SER A 341 6.84 6.40 -28.05
C SER A 341 5.45 6.52 -28.69
N ALA A 342 4.93 5.44 -29.27
CA ALA A 342 3.56 5.37 -29.80
C ALA A 342 2.53 5.12 -28.69
N GLU A 343 2.92 4.44 -27.62
CA GLU A 343 2.04 4.14 -26.50
C GLU A 343 1.94 5.35 -25.55
N PHE A 344 3.08 5.93 -25.16
CA PHE A 344 3.16 7.06 -24.23
C PHE A 344 4.28 8.03 -24.61
N SER A 345 4.03 9.33 -24.44
CA SER A 345 4.91 10.40 -24.89
C SER A 345 6.17 10.58 -24.04
N ASP A 346 6.09 10.33 -22.73
CA ASP A 346 7.24 10.40 -21.84
C ASP A 346 8.07 9.10 -21.92
N ALA A 347 9.35 9.24 -22.27
CA ALA A 347 10.27 8.12 -22.45
C ALA A 347 10.54 7.33 -21.15
N ASP A 348 10.28 7.91 -19.98
CA ASP A 348 10.43 7.23 -18.69
C ASP A 348 9.25 6.32 -18.33
N ALA A 349 8.14 6.39 -19.06
CA ALA A 349 6.94 5.65 -18.72
C ALA A 349 7.12 4.14 -18.90
N PHE A 350 6.57 3.40 -17.95
CA PHE A 350 6.43 1.95 -18.01
C PHE A 350 4.93 1.60 -18.06
N LEU A 351 4.64 0.45 -18.66
CA LEU A 351 3.29 -0.10 -18.81
C LEU A 351 3.28 -1.57 -18.40
N LEU A 352 2.10 -2.06 -18.05
CA LEU A 352 1.84 -3.50 -18.05
C LEU A 352 1.74 -4.00 -19.48
N SER A 353 2.44 -5.09 -19.78
CA SER A 353 2.43 -5.75 -21.08
C SER A 353 1.76 -7.11 -21.01
N ASN A 354 1.20 -7.55 -22.13
CA ASN A 354 0.61 -8.87 -22.27
C ASN A 354 1.64 -9.99 -22.55
N GLY A 355 2.94 -9.66 -22.58
CA GLY A 355 4.02 -10.60 -22.91
C GLY A 355 4.19 -10.84 -24.41
N GLN A 356 3.41 -10.16 -25.25
CA GLN A 356 3.38 -10.29 -26.71
C GLN A 356 3.59 -8.94 -27.42
N GLY A 357 4.13 -7.96 -26.71
CA GLY A 357 4.50 -6.65 -27.23
C GLY A 357 3.41 -5.58 -27.12
N ALA A 358 2.21 -5.90 -26.63
CA ALA A 358 1.12 -4.93 -26.48
C ALA A 358 0.82 -4.62 -25.01
N ALA A 359 0.47 -3.37 -24.73
CA ALA A 359 -0.01 -2.97 -23.41
C ALA A 359 -1.24 -3.79 -23.00
N ARG A 360 -1.28 -4.25 -21.74
CA ARG A 360 -2.42 -4.98 -21.17
C ARG A 360 -3.65 -4.09 -21.01
N TYR A 361 -3.44 -2.80 -20.75
CA TYR A 361 -4.48 -1.78 -20.60
C TYR A 361 -4.18 -0.59 -21.51
N PRO A 362 -4.38 -0.72 -22.83
CA PRO A 362 -4.21 0.39 -23.76
C PRO A 362 -5.27 1.47 -23.49
N PHE A 363 -4.95 2.72 -23.84
CA PHE A 363 -5.88 3.83 -23.65
C PHE A 363 -7.10 3.66 -24.54
N ARG A 364 -8.27 3.56 -23.92
CA ARG A 364 -9.54 3.28 -24.59
C ARG A 364 -10.68 4.16 -24.06
N PRO A 365 -11.75 4.38 -24.84
CA PRO A 365 -12.91 5.10 -24.33
C PRO A 365 -13.64 4.32 -23.22
N GLY A 366 -14.39 5.05 -22.40
CA GLY A 366 -15.28 4.52 -21.38
C GLY A 366 -16.40 3.66 -21.94
N SER A 367 -16.96 2.79 -21.11
CA SER A 367 -18.04 1.88 -21.49
C SER A 367 -19.44 2.48 -21.31
N GLU A 368 -19.55 3.74 -20.86
CA GLU A 368 -20.84 4.41 -20.72
C GLU A 368 -21.50 4.66 -22.08
N PRO A 369 -22.84 4.52 -22.20
CA PRO A 369 -23.54 4.75 -23.45
C PRO A 369 -23.53 6.22 -23.90
N SER A 370 -23.34 7.15 -22.96
CA SER A 370 -23.26 8.58 -23.23
C SER A 370 -22.30 9.26 -22.26
N GLY A 371 -21.63 10.32 -22.71
CA GLY A 371 -20.74 11.13 -21.87
C GLY A 371 -19.43 10.45 -21.44
N ALA A 372 -19.17 9.23 -21.92
CA ALA A 372 -17.95 8.48 -21.66
C ALA A 372 -16.68 9.30 -21.93
N LEU A 373 -15.63 9.04 -21.16
CA LEU A 373 -14.29 9.54 -21.48
C LEU A 373 -13.83 8.95 -22.81
N SER A 374 -13.23 9.75 -23.66
CA SER A 374 -12.55 9.32 -24.87
C SER A 374 -11.14 8.78 -24.57
N ALA A 375 -10.58 7.98 -25.46
CA ALA A 375 -9.19 7.53 -25.34
C ALA A 375 -8.18 8.70 -25.27
N ALA A 376 -8.48 9.82 -25.92
CA ALA A 376 -7.66 11.03 -25.88
C ALA A 376 -7.70 11.72 -24.51
N GLU A 377 -8.89 11.83 -23.90
CA GLU A 377 -9.06 12.36 -22.54
C GLU A 377 -8.34 11.46 -21.52
N VAL A 378 -8.48 10.13 -21.63
CA VAL A 378 -7.78 9.16 -20.77
C VAL A 378 -6.26 9.31 -20.90
N ARG A 379 -5.74 9.41 -22.13
CA ARG A 379 -4.31 9.65 -22.37
C ARG A 379 -3.86 10.96 -21.69
N ALA A 380 -4.59 12.06 -21.87
CA ALA A 380 -4.22 13.35 -21.28
C ALA A 380 -4.24 13.31 -19.74
N ILE A 381 -5.22 12.65 -19.12
CA ILE A 381 -5.26 12.44 -17.66
C ILE A 381 -4.00 11.73 -17.17
N LEU A 382 -3.61 10.65 -17.84
CA LEU A 382 -2.43 9.87 -17.48
C LEU A 382 -1.12 10.64 -17.75
N GLU A 383 -1.03 11.38 -18.85
CA GLU A 383 0.12 12.26 -19.15
C GLU A 383 0.31 13.34 -18.09
N GLU A 384 -0.75 14.08 -17.75
CA GLU A 384 -0.67 15.15 -16.76
C GLU A 384 -0.39 14.62 -15.34
N ALA A 385 -0.97 13.48 -14.96
CA ALA A 385 -0.67 12.83 -13.69
C ALA A 385 0.79 12.34 -13.64
N PHE A 386 1.31 11.80 -14.75
CA PHE A 386 2.71 11.38 -14.87
C PHE A 386 3.67 12.58 -14.75
N LEU A 387 3.32 13.74 -15.32
CA LEU A 387 4.06 14.98 -15.16
C LEU A 387 4.08 15.46 -13.70
N ILE A 388 2.95 15.40 -12.98
CA ILE A 388 2.90 15.73 -11.55
C ILE A 388 3.80 14.78 -10.75
N MET A 389 3.73 13.48 -11.02
CA MET A 389 4.58 12.46 -10.39
C MET A 389 6.08 12.76 -10.59
N LYS A 390 6.52 13.11 -11.80
CA LYS A 390 7.93 13.43 -12.09
C LYS A 390 8.46 14.65 -11.34
N ARG A 391 7.56 15.54 -10.94
CA ARG A 391 7.89 16.75 -10.16
C ARG A 391 7.79 16.50 -8.66
N ALA A 392 7.00 15.51 -8.24
CA ALA A 392 6.71 15.23 -6.84
C ALA A 392 7.93 14.73 -6.08
N ARG A 393 8.14 15.29 -4.89
CA ARG A 393 9.09 14.79 -3.90
C ARG A 393 8.52 13.53 -3.25
N ALA A 394 9.29 12.45 -3.32
CA ALA A 394 8.96 11.20 -2.65
C ALA A 394 8.96 11.34 -1.13
N GLN A 395 8.03 10.67 -0.46
CA GLN A 395 7.99 10.55 1.01
C GLN A 395 8.86 9.40 1.49
N ILE A 396 8.76 8.25 0.83
CA ILE A 396 9.28 6.99 1.34
C ILE A 396 10.54 6.51 0.61
N ARG A 397 11.24 7.39 -0.12
CA ARG A 397 12.39 7.00 -0.95
C ARG A 397 13.69 7.65 -0.49
N LYS A 398 14.78 6.92 -0.66
CA LYS A 398 16.16 7.37 -0.47
C LYS A 398 16.93 7.31 -1.80
N PRO A 399 17.89 8.23 -2.04
CA PRO A 399 18.20 9.39 -1.20
C PRO A 399 17.02 10.37 -1.11
N LEU A 400 17.02 11.24 -0.09
CA LEU A 400 16.01 12.30 0.03
C LEU A 400 16.01 13.17 -1.23
N ASP A 401 14.89 13.85 -1.48
CA ASP A 401 14.66 14.64 -2.71
C ASP A 401 14.67 13.81 -4.01
N SER A 402 14.45 12.49 -3.90
CA SER A 402 14.10 11.65 -5.04
C SER A 402 12.69 11.93 -5.55
N LYS A 403 12.46 11.66 -6.83
CA LYS A 403 11.12 11.71 -7.45
C LYS A 403 10.22 10.62 -6.88
N ALA A 404 8.95 10.92 -6.70
CA ALA A 404 7.94 9.94 -6.37
C ALA A 404 7.85 8.85 -7.45
N GLU A 405 7.64 7.60 -7.04
CA GLU A 405 7.46 6.48 -7.97
C GLU A 405 6.19 5.70 -7.66
N VAL A 406 5.19 5.88 -8.55
CA VAL A 406 3.85 5.33 -8.41
C VAL A 406 3.36 4.65 -9.69
N THR A 407 2.28 3.88 -9.55
CA THR A 407 1.39 3.47 -10.66
C THR A 407 0.13 4.33 -10.61
N ILE A 408 -0.36 4.72 -11.79
CA ILE A 408 -1.54 5.56 -11.99
C ILE A 408 -2.52 4.78 -12.89
N SER A 409 -3.76 4.66 -12.46
CA SER A 409 -4.83 3.94 -13.15
C SER A 409 -6.05 4.84 -13.36
N VAL A 410 -6.71 4.73 -14.51
CA VAL A 410 -7.98 5.40 -14.81
C VAL A 410 -9.04 4.33 -15.10
N VAL A 411 -10.22 4.51 -14.50
CA VAL A 411 -11.41 3.68 -14.74
C VAL A 411 -12.59 4.53 -15.15
N ASP A 412 -13.55 3.93 -15.84
CA ASP A 412 -14.88 4.53 -16.06
C ASP A 412 -15.81 4.35 -14.84
N SER A 413 -17.03 4.88 -14.92
CA SER A 413 -18.04 4.75 -13.85
C SER A 413 -18.54 3.31 -13.67
N ASN A 414 -18.26 2.42 -14.62
CA ASN A 414 -18.54 0.99 -14.56
C ASN A 414 -17.43 0.16 -13.92
N GLY A 415 -16.31 0.78 -13.54
CA GLY A 415 -15.13 0.09 -12.99
C GLY A 415 -14.25 -0.55 -14.07
N THR A 416 -14.52 -0.28 -15.35
CA THR A 416 -13.72 -0.75 -16.47
C THR A 416 -12.41 0.02 -16.53
N VAL A 417 -11.27 -0.69 -16.61
CA VAL A 417 -9.95 -0.05 -16.76
C VAL A 417 -9.85 0.64 -18.11
N LEU A 418 -9.56 1.94 -18.14
CA LEU A 418 -9.41 2.72 -19.39
C LEU A 418 -7.97 2.94 -19.78
N GLY A 419 -7.05 2.90 -18.81
CA GLY A 419 -5.63 3.08 -19.03
C GLY A 419 -4.84 2.99 -17.74
N GLN A 420 -3.56 2.70 -17.87
CA GLN A 420 -2.61 2.67 -16.77
C GLN A 420 -1.24 3.12 -17.24
N VAL A 421 -0.49 3.82 -16.38
CA VAL A 421 0.93 4.12 -16.57
C VAL A 421 1.65 4.04 -15.23
N ARG A 422 2.95 3.75 -15.23
CA ARG A 422 3.77 3.76 -14.03
C ARG A 422 5.17 4.26 -14.28
N SER A 423 5.78 4.77 -13.22
CA SER A 423 7.22 5.03 -13.19
C SER A 423 8.03 3.71 -13.14
N PRO A 424 9.30 3.71 -13.55
CA PRO A 424 10.09 2.48 -13.73
C PRO A 424 10.19 1.61 -12.48
N ASP A 425 10.42 2.20 -11.31
CA ASP A 425 10.78 1.53 -10.05
C ASP A 425 9.67 1.64 -8.99
N ALA A 426 8.45 2.06 -9.37
CA ALA A 426 7.31 2.06 -8.45
C ALA A 426 7.12 0.67 -7.79
N PRO A 427 6.87 0.59 -6.47
CA PRO A 427 6.55 -0.68 -5.82
C PRO A 427 5.43 -1.43 -6.53
N VAL A 428 5.61 -2.74 -6.76
CA VAL A 428 4.69 -3.56 -7.58
C VAL A 428 3.31 -3.68 -6.93
N PHE A 429 3.22 -3.58 -5.60
CA PHE A 429 1.91 -3.58 -4.91
C PHE A 429 0.99 -2.46 -5.42
N GLY A 430 1.57 -1.32 -5.80
CA GLY A 430 0.84 -0.13 -6.26
C GLY A 430 0.07 -0.36 -7.56
N ILE A 431 0.36 -1.43 -8.30
CA ILE A 431 -0.31 -1.75 -9.56
C ILE A 431 -1.78 -2.12 -9.33
N ASP A 432 -2.06 -3.06 -8.43
CA ASP A 432 -3.43 -3.46 -8.08
C ASP A 432 -4.09 -2.37 -7.23
N VAL A 433 -3.34 -1.79 -6.29
CA VAL A 433 -3.87 -0.77 -5.36
C VAL A 433 -4.29 0.51 -6.07
N SER A 434 -3.53 1.02 -7.05
CA SER A 434 -3.94 2.21 -7.81
C SER A 434 -5.29 1.99 -8.51
N LEU A 435 -5.51 0.78 -9.04
CA LEU A 435 -6.77 0.39 -9.66
C LEU A 435 -7.90 0.21 -8.63
N GLN A 436 -7.63 -0.46 -7.49
CA GLN A 436 -8.60 -0.58 -6.39
C GLN A 436 -9.05 0.81 -5.90
N LYS A 437 -8.13 1.74 -5.69
CA LYS A 437 -8.44 3.12 -5.27
C LYS A 437 -9.31 3.83 -6.31
N ALA A 438 -8.98 3.73 -7.61
CA ALA A 438 -9.77 4.32 -8.68
C ALA A 438 -11.20 3.76 -8.69
N ARG A 439 -11.36 2.43 -8.65
CA ARG A 439 -12.68 1.77 -8.56
C ARG A 439 -13.44 2.15 -7.31
N THR A 440 -12.74 2.32 -6.19
CA THR A 440 -13.34 2.76 -4.92
C THR A 440 -13.95 4.16 -5.05
N ALA A 441 -13.19 5.14 -5.54
CA ALA A 441 -13.69 6.50 -5.76
C ALA A 441 -14.85 6.55 -6.77
N ALA A 442 -14.75 5.80 -7.87
CA ALA A 442 -15.83 5.67 -8.86
C ALA A 442 -17.08 5.03 -8.25
N PHE A 443 -16.93 3.93 -7.51
CA PHE A 443 -18.03 3.16 -6.93
C PHE A 443 -18.82 3.98 -5.92
N PHE A 444 -18.17 4.55 -4.90
CA PHE A 444 -18.88 5.29 -3.85
C PHE A 444 -19.51 6.60 -4.36
N SER A 445 -19.02 7.14 -5.47
CA SER A 445 -19.63 8.30 -6.14
C SER A 445 -20.77 7.91 -7.12
N ASN A 446 -20.99 6.62 -7.36
CA ASN A 446 -21.93 6.12 -8.36
C ASN A 446 -23.38 6.11 -7.87
N ALA A 447 -24.33 6.36 -8.78
CA ALA A 447 -25.76 6.30 -8.48
C ALA A 447 -26.26 4.90 -8.07
N ASN A 448 -25.56 3.85 -8.50
CA ASN A 448 -25.91 2.47 -8.25
C ASN A 448 -25.19 1.86 -7.03
N ALA A 449 -24.38 2.63 -6.30
CA ALA A 449 -23.57 2.09 -5.21
C ALA A 449 -24.44 1.40 -4.13
N ALA A 450 -25.52 2.05 -3.70
CA ALA A 450 -26.46 1.48 -2.75
C ALA A 450 -27.17 0.22 -3.28
N SER A 451 -27.64 0.23 -4.52
CA SER A 451 -28.31 -0.94 -5.12
C SER A 451 -27.35 -2.11 -5.32
N ASP A 452 -26.10 -1.83 -5.67
CA ASP A 452 -25.08 -2.86 -5.84
C ASP A 452 -24.72 -3.51 -4.49
N LEU A 453 -24.54 -2.70 -3.44
CA LEU A 453 -24.31 -3.20 -2.08
C LEU A 453 -25.48 -4.06 -1.57
N GLN A 454 -26.72 -3.67 -1.84
CA GLN A 454 -27.91 -4.46 -1.51
C GLN A 454 -27.97 -5.76 -2.33
N GLY A 455 -27.69 -5.66 -3.63
CA GLY A 455 -27.71 -6.78 -4.57
C GLY A 455 -26.57 -7.78 -4.36
N ALA A 456 -25.59 -7.48 -3.50
CA ALA A 456 -24.58 -8.44 -3.07
C ALA A 456 -25.18 -9.69 -2.38
N ASN A 457 -26.43 -9.58 -1.91
CA ASN A 457 -27.16 -10.63 -1.19
C ASN A 457 -26.33 -11.21 -0.03
N ASP A 458 -25.68 -10.32 0.70
CA ASP A 458 -24.81 -10.64 1.82
C ASP A 458 -25.16 -9.73 3.00
N ALA A 459 -25.65 -10.32 4.09
CA ALA A 459 -26.02 -9.57 5.29
C ALA A 459 -24.82 -8.81 5.89
N ASN A 460 -23.60 -9.35 5.75
CA ASN A 460 -22.38 -8.71 6.21
C ASN A 460 -22.02 -7.47 5.37
N VAL A 461 -22.39 -7.44 4.09
CA VAL A 461 -22.22 -6.26 3.22
C VAL A 461 -23.34 -5.26 3.46
N SER A 462 -24.60 -5.71 3.46
CA SER A 462 -25.79 -4.85 3.60
C SER A 462 -25.80 -4.04 4.90
N LYS A 463 -25.24 -4.58 5.99
CA LYS A 463 -25.15 -3.83 7.27
C LYS A 463 -24.33 -2.55 7.16
N TYR A 464 -23.31 -2.50 6.29
CA TYR A 464 -22.47 -1.32 6.13
C TYR A 464 -23.18 -0.21 5.35
N LEU A 465 -24.06 -0.57 4.40
CA LEU A 465 -24.94 0.41 3.77
C LEU A 465 -25.88 1.05 4.81
N THR A 466 -26.49 0.22 5.66
CA THR A 466 -27.35 0.69 6.75
C THR A 466 -26.58 1.58 7.73
N ALA A 467 -25.38 1.15 8.14
CA ALA A 467 -24.52 1.91 9.03
C ALA A 467 -24.12 3.25 8.41
N TYR A 468 -23.73 3.28 7.13
CA TYR A 468 -23.37 4.49 6.40
C TYR A 468 -24.51 5.51 6.35
N ARG A 469 -25.72 5.07 5.97
CA ARG A 469 -26.92 5.93 5.91
C ARG A 469 -27.35 6.43 7.29
N GLY A 470 -27.27 5.56 8.31
CA GLY A 470 -27.54 5.92 9.70
C GLY A 470 -26.54 6.96 10.23
N PHE A 471 -25.26 6.75 9.94
CA PHE A 471 -24.16 7.62 10.39
C PHE A 471 -24.25 9.04 9.83
N LEU A 472 -24.75 9.19 8.60
CA LEU A 472 -24.98 10.48 7.96
C LEU A 472 -26.41 11.02 8.16
N ALA A 473 -27.26 10.30 8.92
CA ALA A 473 -28.68 10.59 9.07
C ALA A 473 -29.40 10.87 7.74
N ASN A 474 -29.02 10.14 6.67
CA ASN A 474 -29.52 10.37 5.32
C ASN A 474 -29.69 9.03 4.57
N GLN A 475 -30.95 8.65 4.38
CA GLN A 475 -31.33 7.38 3.74
C GLN A 475 -31.16 7.36 2.21
N SER A 476 -30.92 8.53 1.59
CA SER A 476 -30.69 8.66 0.16
C SER A 476 -29.20 8.66 -0.21
N GLN A 477 -28.30 8.46 0.75
CA GLN A 477 -26.86 8.38 0.48
C GLN A 477 -26.48 7.18 -0.38
N LEU A 478 -25.34 7.33 -1.07
CA LEU A 478 -24.78 6.37 -2.04
C LEU A 478 -25.69 6.16 -3.26
N THR A 479 -26.31 7.26 -3.70
CA THR A 479 -27.15 7.33 -4.91
C THR A 479 -26.64 8.38 -5.91
N GLY A 480 -25.34 8.70 -5.85
CA GLY A 480 -24.68 9.61 -6.80
C GLY A 480 -24.84 11.09 -6.47
N ASP A 481 -25.33 11.41 -5.27
CA ASP A 481 -25.56 12.77 -4.78
C ASP A 481 -24.28 13.49 -4.33
N LYS A 482 -23.23 12.72 -4.04
CA LYS A 482 -21.93 13.22 -3.57
C LYS A 482 -20.77 12.61 -4.33
N ALA A 483 -19.75 13.42 -4.56
CA ALA A 483 -18.45 12.98 -5.03
C ALA A 483 -17.59 12.59 -3.83
N ILE A 484 -17.18 11.32 -3.80
CA ILE A 484 -16.49 10.70 -2.67
C ILE A 484 -15.09 10.25 -3.12
N SER A 485 -14.04 10.79 -2.49
CA SER A 485 -12.65 10.40 -2.74
C SER A 485 -12.23 9.20 -1.90
N ALA A 486 -11.13 8.54 -2.28
CA ALA A 486 -10.56 7.45 -1.48
C ALA A 486 -10.09 7.91 -0.09
N ARG A 487 -9.63 9.16 0.06
CA ARG A 487 -9.29 9.74 1.37
C ARG A 487 -10.50 9.75 2.31
N TRP A 488 -11.62 10.25 1.80
CA TRP A 488 -12.84 10.37 2.58
C TRP A 488 -13.36 8.98 3.00
N ILE A 489 -13.29 8.01 2.10
CA ILE A 489 -13.65 6.60 2.37
C ILE A 489 -12.73 6.00 3.44
N GLY A 490 -11.42 6.24 3.35
CA GLY A 490 -10.46 5.74 4.34
C GLY A 490 -10.72 6.29 5.74
N LEU A 491 -11.04 7.57 5.86
CA LEU A 491 -11.39 8.19 7.15
C LEU A 491 -12.70 7.64 7.74
N LEU A 492 -13.65 7.19 6.91
CA LEU A 492 -14.86 6.49 7.38
C LEU A 492 -14.66 5.00 7.65
N ALA A 493 -13.51 4.44 7.28
CA ALA A 493 -13.17 3.04 7.48
C ALA A 493 -12.26 2.83 8.71
N ARG A 494 -12.17 3.83 9.60
CA ARG A 494 -11.37 3.75 10.84
C ARG A 494 -12.15 3.15 12.00
N PRO A 495 -11.50 2.35 12.88
CA PRO A 495 -12.14 1.80 14.07
C PRO A 495 -12.39 2.88 15.13
N TYR A 496 -11.73 4.03 15.01
CA TYR A 496 -11.99 5.27 15.74
C TYR A 496 -12.37 6.37 14.77
N PHE A 497 -13.50 7.05 15.01
CA PHE A 497 -13.92 8.19 14.22
C PHE A 497 -14.21 9.40 15.12
N PRO A 498 -13.48 10.52 14.94
CA PRO A 498 -12.41 10.75 13.96
C PRO A 498 -11.16 9.89 14.24
N ASP A 499 -10.33 9.70 13.19
CA ASP A 499 -9.07 8.95 13.31
C ASP A 499 -8.19 9.54 14.43
N GLY A 500 -7.52 8.66 15.19
CA GLY A 500 -6.72 9.06 16.36
C GLY A 500 -7.53 9.51 17.59
N GLN A 501 -8.86 9.51 17.59
CA GLN A 501 -9.64 9.88 18.78
C GLN A 501 -10.20 8.66 19.51
N LEU A 502 -9.62 8.33 20.67
CA LEU A 502 -10.08 7.22 21.51
C LEU A 502 -11.47 7.47 22.11
N ASN A 503 -12.14 6.40 22.51
CA ASN A 503 -13.47 6.42 23.14
C ASN A 503 -14.56 7.08 22.27
N THR A 504 -14.36 7.06 20.95
CA THR A 504 -15.34 7.52 19.96
C THR A 504 -16.03 6.33 19.29
N VAL A 505 -17.03 6.63 18.47
CA VAL A 505 -17.68 5.63 17.61
C VAL A 505 -16.73 5.19 16.49
N ASN A 506 -16.90 3.98 15.96
CA ASN A 506 -16.19 3.58 14.75
C ASN A 506 -16.79 4.28 13.52
N GLY A 507 -15.98 4.46 12.49
CA GLY A 507 -16.45 4.88 11.18
C GLY A 507 -17.44 3.85 10.60
N PRO A 508 -18.43 4.29 9.80
CA PRO A 508 -19.53 3.42 9.37
C PRO A 508 -19.10 2.32 8.40
N LEU A 509 -17.89 2.38 7.84
CA LEU A 509 -17.32 1.35 6.98
C LEU A 509 -16.37 0.41 7.73
N SER A 510 -16.08 0.70 9.00
CA SER A 510 -15.17 -0.05 9.86
C SER A 510 -15.89 -1.09 10.71
N ARG A 511 -15.14 -2.10 11.15
CA ARG A 511 -15.49 -2.86 12.36
C ARG A 511 -15.36 -1.97 13.61
N PRO A 512 -16.11 -2.25 14.69
CA PRO A 512 -15.79 -1.73 16.02
C PRO A 512 -14.40 -2.21 16.46
N ILE A 513 -13.70 -1.41 17.27
CA ILE A 513 -12.30 -1.72 17.67
C ILE A 513 -12.11 -3.13 18.25
N GLY A 514 -13.04 -3.63 19.06
CA GLY A 514 -12.92 -4.98 19.64
C GLY A 514 -12.97 -6.12 18.60
N GLN A 515 -13.57 -5.88 17.43
CA GLN A 515 -13.61 -6.80 16.30
C GLN A 515 -12.58 -6.45 15.21
N PHE A 516 -11.94 -5.30 15.30
CA PHE A 516 -10.95 -4.86 14.33
C PHE A 516 -9.61 -5.56 14.57
N ASN A 517 -8.99 -5.99 13.48
CA ASN A 517 -7.55 -6.17 13.35
C ASN A 517 -7.22 -6.16 11.83
N PRO A 518 -5.93 -6.23 11.43
CA PRO A 518 -5.49 -6.51 10.06
C PRO A 518 -6.27 -7.52 9.20
N PHE A 519 -6.98 -8.47 9.82
CA PHE A 519 -7.75 -9.53 9.17
C PHE A 519 -9.27 -9.24 9.11
N SER A 520 -9.74 -8.11 9.63
CA SER A 520 -11.15 -7.71 9.64
C SER A 520 -11.27 -6.19 9.73
N THR A 521 -11.24 -5.53 8.57
CA THR A 521 -11.24 -4.06 8.47
C THR A 521 -12.64 -3.47 8.35
N GLY A 522 -13.62 -4.23 7.87
CA GLY A 522 -15.01 -3.78 7.75
C GLY A 522 -15.61 -4.10 6.40
N LEU A 523 -16.18 -3.09 5.72
CA LEU A 523 -16.78 -3.31 4.40
C LEU A 523 -15.77 -3.88 3.39
N GLN A 524 -14.49 -3.47 3.48
CA GLN A 524 -13.43 -3.95 2.61
C GLN A 524 -13.26 -5.48 2.69
N SER A 525 -13.09 -6.02 3.90
CA SER A 525 -12.98 -7.46 4.13
C SER A 525 -14.30 -8.20 3.87
N ALA A 526 -15.44 -7.59 4.25
CA ALA A 526 -16.76 -8.18 4.04
C ALA A 526 -17.09 -8.41 2.56
N LEU A 527 -16.71 -7.48 1.67
CA LEU A 527 -16.96 -7.59 0.22
C LEU A 527 -16.28 -8.80 -0.42
N ILE A 528 -15.13 -9.21 0.09
CA ILE A 528 -14.25 -10.20 -0.55
C ILE A 528 -14.28 -11.57 0.14
N LEU A 529 -14.88 -11.69 1.32
CA LEU A 529 -14.80 -12.88 2.18
C LEU A 529 -15.19 -14.16 1.44
N LYS A 530 -16.30 -14.13 0.70
CA LYS A 530 -16.77 -15.28 -0.09
C LYS A 530 -15.77 -15.70 -1.18
N ASN A 531 -15.13 -14.72 -1.83
CA ASN A 531 -14.11 -14.99 -2.84
C ASN A 531 -12.86 -15.61 -2.24
N LEU A 532 -12.45 -15.17 -1.04
CA LEU A 532 -11.33 -15.74 -0.31
C LEU A 532 -11.63 -17.17 0.16
N ALA A 533 -12.83 -17.42 0.66
CA ALA A 533 -13.26 -18.76 1.03
C ALA A 533 -13.26 -19.73 -0.16
N ALA A 534 -13.76 -19.29 -1.33
CA ALA A 534 -13.69 -20.07 -2.56
C ALA A 534 -12.25 -20.36 -3.00
N HIS A 535 -11.35 -19.37 -2.89
CA HIS A 535 -9.94 -19.56 -3.19
C HIS A 535 -9.27 -20.55 -2.21
N LEU A 536 -9.54 -20.42 -0.91
CA LEU A 536 -9.01 -21.32 0.11
C LEU A 536 -9.46 -22.77 -0.13
N ALA A 537 -10.73 -22.99 -0.50
CA ALA A 537 -11.23 -24.30 -0.89
C ALA A 537 -10.48 -24.86 -2.11
N PHE A 538 -10.16 -24.02 -3.10
CA PHE A 538 -9.36 -24.42 -4.25
C PHE A 538 -7.93 -24.81 -3.87
N VAL A 539 -7.22 -23.95 -3.13
CA VAL A 539 -5.81 -24.18 -2.75
C VAL A 539 -5.65 -25.41 -1.85
N THR A 540 -6.62 -25.66 -0.96
CA THR A 540 -6.63 -26.85 -0.07
C THR A 540 -7.11 -28.13 -0.77
N GLY A 541 -7.62 -28.01 -2.01
CA GLY A 541 -8.12 -29.14 -2.78
C GLY A 541 -9.56 -29.55 -2.48
N ALA A 542 -10.25 -28.86 -1.56
CA ALA A 542 -11.66 -29.04 -1.28
C ALA A 542 -12.57 -28.65 -2.46
N SER A 543 -12.09 -27.79 -3.37
CA SER A 543 -12.72 -27.47 -4.65
C SER A 543 -11.75 -27.71 -5.81
N SER A 544 -12.28 -28.17 -6.95
CA SER A 544 -11.55 -28.24 -8.22
C SER A 544 -11.47 -26.89 -8.94
N SER A 545 -12.41 -25.98 -8.63
CA SER A 545 -12.52 -24.66 -9.27
C SER A 545 -12.05 -23.57 -8.33
N ASP A 546 -11.27 -22.64 -8.88
CA ASP A 546 -10.78 -21.46 -8.19
C ASP A 546 -11.85 -20.35 -8.14
N THR A 547 -11.63 -19.35 -7.28
CA THR A 547 -12.43 -18.12 -7.26
C THR A 547 -12.38 -17.42 -8.61
N GLU A 548 -13.50 -16.84 -9.04
CA GLU A 548 -13.58 -16.02 -10.25
C GLU A 548 -12.59 -14.84 -10.19
N ALA A 549 -12.23 -14.29 -11.35
CA ALA A 549 -11.42 -13.08 -11.45
C ALA A 549 -12.28 -11.83 -11.15
N ARG A 550 -12.87 -11.81 -9.95
CA ARG A 550 -13.76 -10.78 -9.42
C ARG A 550 -13.80 -10.82 -7.89
N CYS A 551 -13.24 -9.83 -7.23
CA CYS A 551 -13.20 -9.69 -5.77
C CYS A 551 -14.41 -8.94 -5.20
N SER A 552 -15.62 -9.39 -5.53
CA SER A 552 -16.83 -9.08 -4.76
C SER A 552 -18.02 -9.88 -5.29
N THR A 553 -19.05 -10.05 -4.47
CA THR A 553 -20.32 -10.65 -4.90
C THR A 553 -21.35 -9.63 -5.39
N LEU A 554 -20.91 -8.40 -5.71
CA LEU A 554 -21.82 -7.39 -6.25
C LEU A 554 -22.44 -7.85 -7.58
N PRO A 555 -23.67 -7.40 -7.90
CA PRO A 555 -24.31 -7.67 -9.17
C PRO A 555 -23.42 -7.29 -10.35
N ALA A 556 -23.50 -8.07 -11.43
CA ALA A 556 -22.82 -7.70 -12.66
C ALA A 556 -23.50 -6.47 -13.28
N ASN A 557 -22.74 -5.41 -13.57
CA ASN A 557 -23.21 -4.25 -14.32
C ASN A 557 -22.82 -4.31 -15.81
N LEU A 558 -21.87 -5.18 -16.16
CA LEU A 558 -21.47 -5.52 -17.52
C LEU A 558 -21.27 -7.04 -17.62
N ALA A 559 -21.19 -7.57 -18.85
CA ALA A 559 -20.98 -8.99 -19.06
C ALA A 559 -19.68 -9.47 -18.37
N GLY A 560 -19.83 -10.34 -17.36
CA GLY A 560 -18.71 -10.90 -16.59
C GLY A 560 -18.00 -9.92 -15.65
N GLN A 561 -18.55 -8.73 -15.41
CA GLN A 561 -17.90 -7.70 -14.58
C GLN A 561 -18.89 -7.02 -13.63
N ASN A 562 -18.41 -6.73 -12.41
CA ASN A 562 -19.04 -5.76 -11.52
C ASN A 562 -18.14 -4.52 -11.33
N ARG A 563 -18.59 -3.52 -10.58
CA ARG A 563 -17.84 -2.26 -10.40
C ARG A 563 -16.58 -2.39 -9.55
N LEU A 564 -16.45 -3.47 -8.78
CA LEU A 564 -15.38 -3.73 -7.81
C LEU A 564 -14.66 -5.05 -8.11
N GLN A 565 -14.19 -5.22 -9.35
CA GLN A 565 -13.56 -6.47 -9.82
C GLN A 565 -12.31 -6.87 -9.02
N ASN A 566 -11.62 -5.92 -8.38
CA ASN A 566 -10.50 -6.21 -7.48
C ASN A 566 -10.75 -5.70 -6.05
N GLY A 567 -12.00 -5.47 -5.65
CA GLY A 567 -12.35 -5.01 -4.29
C GLY A 567 -12.21 -3.48 -4.12
N ILE A 568 -12.10 -3.04 -2.88
CA ILE A 568 -11.92 -1.63 -2.51
C ILE A 568 -10.61 -1.38 -1.77
N GLN A 569 -10.15 -0.14 -1.79
CA GLN A 569 -9.07 0.33 -0.92
C GLN A 569 -9.53 1.47 -0.02
N ILE A 570 -9.12 1.41 1.25
CA ILE A 570 -9.57 2.32 2.31
C ILE A 570 -8.47 3.27 2.80
N PHE A 571 -7.62 3.75 1.88
CA PHE A 571 -6.66 4.82 2.14
C PHE A 571 -6.51 5.76 0.93
N PRO A 572 -5.98 6.98 1.12
CA PRO A 572 -5.97 8.03 0.10
C PRO A 572 -5.24 7.64 -1.20
N GLY A 573 -5.58 8.34 -2.28
CA GLY A 573 -4.88 8.27 -3.57
C GLY A 573 -5.78 8.31 -4.79
N ALA A 574 -7.09 8.57 -4.66
CA ALA A 574 -8.02 8.58 -5.80
C ALA A 574 -9.16 9.59 -5.66
N VAL A 575 -9.56 10.15 -6.81
CA VAL A 575 -10.68 11.08 -6.94
C VAL A 575 -11.56 10.71 -8.14
N PRO A 576 -12.90 10.91 -8.03
CA PRO A 576 -13.82 10.70 -9.15
C PRO A 576 -13.70 11.81 -10.23
N ILE A 577 -13.95 11.43 -11.47
CA ILE A 577 -13.92 12.28 -12.67
C ILE A 577 -15.36 12.62 -13.07
N TYR A 578 -15.63 13.90 -13.32
CA TYR A 578 -16.97 14.39 -13.65
C TYR A 578 -17.00 15.11 -15.01
N ARG A 579 -18.12 14.95 -15.73
CA ARG A 579 -18.53 15.79 -16.85
C ARG A 579 -19.73 16.62 -16.37
N GLY A 580 -19.49 17.88 -16.02
CA GLY A 580 -20.48 18.69 -15.30
C GLY A 580 -20.76 18.09 -13.92
N THR A 581 -21.99 17.61 -13.72
CA THR A 581 -22.41 16.91 -12.48
C THR A 581 -22.52 15.39 -12.63
N THR A 582 -22.22 14.85 -13.82
CA THR A 582 -22.29 13.41 -14.11
C THR A 582 -20.94 12.76 -13.85
N LEU A 583 -20.92 11.68 -13.06
CA LEU A 583 -19.74 10.82 -12.88
C LEU A 583 -19.43 10.09 -14.19
N VAL A 584 -18.17 10.16 -14.64
CA VAL A 584 -17.70 9.50 -15.87
C VAL A 584 -16.44 8.65 -15.66
N GLY A 585 -15.99 8.51 -14.42
CA GLY A 585 -14.82 7.69 -14.08
C GLY A 585 -14.14 8.07 -12.79
N ALA A 586 -12.92 7.58 -12.60
CA ALA A 586 -12.02 7.97 -11.53
C ALA A 586 -10.56 7.74 -11.92
N ILE A 587 -9.67 8.51 -11.30
CA ILE A 587 -8.22 8.31 -11.33
C ILE A 587 -7.76 7.84 -9.95
N GLY A 588 -6.83 6.89 -9.92
CA GLY A 588 -6.20 6.40 -8.69
C GLY A 588 -4.69 6.20 -8.86
N THR A 589 -3.95 6.49 -7.79
CA THR A 589 -2.48 6.46 -7.75
C THR A 589 -2.02 5.67 -6.53
N SER A 590 -0.95 4.88 -6.68
CA SER A 590 -0.33 4.17 -5.56
C SER A 590 1.15 3.87 -5.80
N GLY A 591 1.97 4.08 -4.77
CA GLY A 591 3.35 3.59 -4.72
C GLY A 591 4.29 4.41 -3.83
N ASP A 592 3.89 5.60 -3.39
CA ASP A 592 4.66 6.45 -2.49
C ASP A 592 3.81 6.82 -1.25
N GLY A 593 4.09 7.95 -0.59
CA GLY A 593 3.25 8.44 0.50
C GLY A 593 1.80 8.75 0.05
N ILE A 594 0.84 8.55 0.95
CA ILE A 594 -0.59 8.69 0.67
C ILE A 594 -0.99 10.11 0.22
N ASP A 595 -0.28 11.13 0.67
CA ASP A 595 -0.51 12.51 0.24
C ASP A 595 0.09 12.77 -1.15
N GLN A 596 1.22 12.15 -1.49
CA GLN A 596 1.75 12.16 -2.87
C GLN A 596 0.77 11.49 -3.83
N ASP A 597 0.22 10.33 -3.46
CA ASP A 597 -0.78 9.62 -4.28
C ASP A 597 -2.02 10.49 -4.52
N ASP A 598 -2.55 11.12 -3.47
CA ASP A 598 -3.72 12.00 -3.56
C ASP A 598 -3.45 13.22 -4.45
N MET A 599 -2.30 13.86 -4.24
CA MET A 599 -1.86 14.99 -5.03
C MET A 599 -1.74 14.64 -6.51
N ILE A 600 -1.09 13.52 -6.85
CA ILE A 600 -0.87 13.09 -8.23
C ILE A 600 -2.22 12.86 -8.94
N SER A 601 -3.14 12.15 -8.29
CA SER A 601 -4.49 11.93 -8.84
C SER A 601 -5.26 13.23 -9.02
N PHE A 602 -5.31 14.08 -8.00
CA PHE A 602 -6.12 15.30 -8.00
C PHE A 602 -5.59 16.39 -8.94
N MET A 603 -4.28 16.65 -8.89
CA MET A 603 -3.62 17.64 -9.74
C MET A 603 -3.49 17.16 -11.19
N GLY A 604 -3.25 15.87 -11.42
CA GLY A 604 -3.22 15.29 -12.75
C GLY A 604 -4.55 15.47 -13.47
N LEU A 605 -5.66 15.15 -12.79
CA LEU A 605 -7.01 15.40 -13.31
C LEU A 605 -7.29 16.88 -13.54
N PHE A 606 -6.90 17.75 -12.60
CA PHE A 606 -7.06 19.20 -12.74
C PHE A 606 -6.33 19.73 -13.98
N ASN A 607 -5.06 19.38 -14.16
CA ASN A 607 -4.27 19.83 -15.30
C ASN A 607 -4.82 19.30 -16.63
N ALA A 608 -5.25 18.04 -16.67
CA ALA A 608 -5.84 17.46 -17.88
C ALA A 608 -7.16 18.16 -18.25
N SER A 609 -7.97 18.51 -17.26
CA SER A 609 -9.19 19.30 -17.49
C SER A 609 -8.90 20.70 -18.03
N ALA A 610 -7.83 21.35 -17.55
CA ALA A 610 -7.39 22.64 -18.07
C ALA A 610 -6.84 22.54 -19.50
N ARG A 611 -6.21 21.41 -19.84
CA ARG A 611 -5.64 21.15 -21.17
C ARG A 611 -6.69 20.87 -22.25
N LEU A 612 -7.74 20.10 -21.94
CA LEU A 612 -8.71 19.62 -22.94
C LEU A 612 -10.14 20.15 -22.76
N GLY A 613 -10.55 20.53 -21.55
CA GLY A 613 -11.94 20.85 -21.22
C GLY A 613 -12.87 19.64 -21.27
N GLY A 614 -14.15 19.84 -20.90
CA GLY A 614 -15.21 18.83 -21.04
C GLY A 614 -15.30 17.78 -19.92
N PHE A 615 -14.30 17.65 -19.07
CA PHE A 615 -14.31 16.85 -17.83
C PHE A 615 -13.49 17.59 -16.76
N SER A 616 -13.66 17.25 -15.48
CA SER A 616 -12.95 17.90 -14.36
C SER A 616 -12.94 17.04 -13.10
N ASN A 617 -12.22 17.52 -12.07
CA ASN A 617 -12.53 17.17 -10.69
C ASN A 617 -14.01 17.46 -10.38
N ALA A 618 -14.56 16.81 -9.35
CA ALA A 618 -15.93 17.06 -8.93
C ALA A 618 -16.17 18.55 -8.60
N PRO A 619 -17.31 19.13 -9.01
CA PRO A 619 -17.74 20.45 -8.56
C PRO A 619 -17.71 20.56 -7.05
N ILE A 620 -17.25 21.71 -6.51
CA ILE A 620 -17.09 21.91 -5.06
C ILE A 620 -18.38 21.59 -4.30
N SER A 621 -19.54 21.99 -4.83
CA SER A 621 -20.86 21.74 -4.21
C SER A 621 -21.21 20.24 -4.09
N LEU A 622 -20.68 19.39 -4.96
CA LEU A 622 -20.89 17.94 -4.93
C LEU A 622 -19.91 17.20 -4.02
N ARG A 623 -18.78 17.81 -3.64
CA ARG A 623 -17.75 17.12 -2.84
C ARG A 623 -18.28 16.72 -1.46
N ALA A 624 -17.97 15.49 -1.04
CA ALA A 624 -18.32 14.98 0.27
C ALA A 624 -17.67 15.76 1.43
N SER A 625 -16.66 16.59 1.16
CA SER A 625 -16.11 17.54 2.14
C SER A 625 -17.10 18.59 2.64
N ASN A 626 -18.25 18.76 1.96
CA ASN A 626 -19.33 19.62 2.44
C ASN A 626 -20.23 18.92 3.48
N ILE A 627 -19.99 17.64 3.79
CA ILE A 627 -20.69 16.91 4.82
C ILE A 627 -20.05 17.21 6.17
N PHE A 628 -20.90 17.54 7.13
CA PHE A 628 -20.51 17.86 8.49
C PHE A 628 -20.80 16.70 9.44
N PHE A 629 -19.85 16.40 10.31
CA PHE A 629 -19.92 15.30 11.27
C PHE A 629 -20.04 15.82 12.70
N SER A 630 -21.25 15.85 13.23
CA SER A 630 -21.51 16.28 14.61
C SER A 630 -20.92 15.30 15.63
N GLN A 631 -21.00 14.00 15.34
CA GLN A 631 -20.38 12.92 16.10
C GLN A 631 -18.85 12.98 16.11
N GLY A 632 -18.24 13.69 15.15
CA GLY A 632 -16.80 13.85 15.01
C GLY A 632 -16.25 15.13 15.63
N GLY A 633 -16.96 15.72 16.60
CA GLY A 633 -16.58 17.00 17.19
C GLY A 633 -16.81 18.18 16.24
N ASN A 634 -17.88 18.15 15.44
CA ASN A 634 -18.26 19.22 14.53
C ASN A 634 -17.21 19.49 13.42
N THR A 635 -16.75 18.43 12.77
CA THR A 635 -15.68 18.49 11.76
C THR A 635 -16.17 18.20 10.33
N THR A 636 -15.33 18.52 9.34
CA THR A 636 -15.45 18.09 7.95
C THR A 636 -14.24 17.25 7.58
N LEU A 637 -14.41 16.32 6.64
CA LEU A 637 -13.29 15.50 6.16
C LEU A 637 -12.74 16.06 4.85
N PRO A 638 -11.42 16.08 4.65
CA PRO A 638 -10.80 16.59 3.43
C PRO A 638 -11.19 15.76 2.20
N TYR A 639 -11.43 16.44 1.08
CA TYR A 639 -11.69 15.78 -0.20
C TYR A 639 -10.38 15.26 -0.84
N ALA A 640 -9.32 16.05 -0.79
CA ALA A 640 -7.97 15.70 -1.22
C ALA A 640 -6.96 16.44 -0.34
N GLN A 641 -5.76 15.90 -0.20
CA GLN A 641 -4.67 16.53 0.54
C GLN A 641 -3.38 16.47 -0.28
N CYS A 642 -2.68 17.60 -0.33
CA CYS A 642 -1.36 17.69 -0.95
C CYS A 642 -0.29 17.77 0.15
N PRO A 643 0.88 17.15 -0.05
CA PRO A 643 1.97 17.21 0.92
C PRO A 643 2.55 18.62 1.02
N PHE A 644 3.16 18.93 2.16
CA PHE A 644 4.00 20.13 2.32
C PHE A 644 5.27 20.00 1.48
N ALA A 645 5.69 21.12 0.87
CA ALA A 645 6.78 21.13 -0.11
C ALA A 645 6.63 19.95 -1.09
N PRO A 646 5.59 19.97 -1.95
CA PRO A 646 5.26 18.83 -2.79
C PRO A 646 6.26 18.60 -3.92
N PHE A 647 6.91 19.65 -4.44
CA PHE A 647 7.68 19.57 -5.67
C PHE A 647 9.19 19.74 -5.45
N LEU A 648 9.97 19.05 -6.30
CA LEU A 648 11.43 19.13 -6.35
C LEU A 648 11.93 20.35 -7.14
N ASP A 649 11.10 20.89 -8.02
CA ASP A 649 11.49 21.93 -8.98
C ASP A 649 10.97 23.33 -8.62
N THR A 650 10.12 23.45 -7.60
CA THR A 650 9.53 24.71 -7.16
C THR A 650 9.27 24.71 -5.65
N ASN A 651 9.18 25.90 -5.06
CA ASN A 651 8.81 26.09 -3.65
C ASN A 651 7.29 26.28 -3.45
N ALA A 652 6.47 25.90 -4.43
CA ALA A 652 5.02 26.08 -4.36
C ALA A 652 4.43 25.28 -3.19
N GLN A 653 3.46 25.86 -2.48
CA GLN A 653 2.78 25.26 -1.33
C GLN A 653 1.27 25.27 -1.57
N ASN A 654 0.53 24.50 -0.78
CA ASN A 654 -0.94 24.44 -0.83
C ASN A 654 -1.48 24.21 -2.24
N ILE A 655 -0.79 23.41 -3.04
CA ILE A 655 -1.05 23.35 -4.48
C ILE A 655 -2.42 22.76 -4.82
N CYS A 656 -3.07 22.04 -3.90
CA CYS A 656 -4.44 21.56 -4.03
C CYS A 656 -5.49 22.66 -3.77
N GLN A 657 -5.14 23.76 -3.11
CA GLN A 657 -6.09 24.77 -2.64
C GLN A 657 -6.74 25.52 -3.80
N GLY A 658 -8.06 25.69 -3.74
CA GLY A 658 -8.85 26.43 -4.74
C GLY A 658 -9.08 25.68 -6.06
N LYS A 659 -8.80 24.37 -6.11
CA LYS A 659 -8.96 23.52 -7.30
C LYS A 659 -10.05 22.48 -7.10
#